data_AF-A0A6P7LKM6-F1
#
_entry.id   AF-A0A6P7LKM6-F1
#
_cell.length_a   1.000
_cell.length_b   1.000
_cell.length_c   1.000
_cell.angle_alpha   90.00
_cell.angle_beta   90.00
_cell.angle_gamma   90.00
#
_symmetry.space_group_name_H-M   'P 1'
#
loop_
_entity.id
_entity.type
_entity.pdbx_description
1 polymer ?
#
loop_
_entity_poly.entity_id
_entity_poly.type
_entity_poly.pdbx_seq_one_letter_code
_entity_poly.pdbx_strand_id
1 'polypeptide(L)'
;MVRMGPDVPLLNEYKQEFFWKRFPQTVLGGPRFKLGYCAPPYVYVNQAVLFLTPWLFGGIGTLLCQLQLLQELHAAVLSGMLMFAAAAAVQALALYAARRSGTVERLGAPNILVDEEEVEFTHCVSPETVRFIAPGKKFGLNVVLHTVLAGVLCGFGTWYVFLGRLTALYGSIGVSLVVFVLSWVILCIAEYSLIVNTATETATFQAQDTYEITPLTRPLYILIFISVDLADRFSGPVSELHLACQVLHVLFLFLPLLWALGILPPLDALLLWGMEQALVFGLGGSPMSSNIRLLLMFGVSAGVAVCNFFIPSTLGVVLFSVSTGFLLSLDLSQVGKICKGPNVAFGDHGLYRGGTPPSPPSSFGWSLGCRELLLYFSLLLVAMVEVGLLHHFFGSAQSQGLVPGPQPPVSYLILSLFGLCWTLKEIQGAYVFGGIFLNPLYPKEMSSVQTFRQRDRPLYTAAAIRRVLLYLVSPFAMIAFLSMDKSLHLLHSASLSVGFTRAFRVVWQNSEDALLQMVVVVSVQLAAGNNLLPGWDDLGTGVQLLLVGLLIDRLTQFLAKLKFTLTVMVTSWTEKKQRRQSAGTLLALNASLCPLVLAVVALSALLSAPLLPLFTLPIFLVGFPRPQRSWPGPVGTACPCLDSIFYHQMSGSLASALRTAFARGSLGSVAPGSHFLGRFQDRMVWIMILERGYGYCTVNIKGLELQETSCHTVEARRVDEVFEAAFERPERLGFTQGFNLHWGNALTPCAALAVRVYSDARNVLSGIIDSHDNLRKLQNDFLKALVWLLLRYCVQKHKGFLWSSEEGSGGRKSQSSQLAQTTCNQPPEAVVVESNVSSHMYRQDSSSLTSFGDWSDEDDLFGPQSTRRTVALVTAEAQVGHPALQTGASLPGSVEMDSLFENMALSSLQPLQPLGLGIGMPAIDKGRNPDVFRESPGSLPHLNFSCPQSEVFNLPTGWRMAPLLPSRLLQLRPLFPEDWFRFALGRFGPAVQGEATEDMTKALKEDEALKELHSQVALSCLISLGAESAFTSPSYVYRLYCGDVPWTEGLDWLSSSKELYQLALRAFRFSFKLLFDQASLGPMESPEELFSTLEEYERDWYIGLVTEKGWHDSILQEKPFLFSLGQDLAMGTYTGRVLSLQDQLVQVGRLNGEGVRGQWANLSWELLYATNDDEERYSIQAHPFMLRNLTVQAADPPLGYPIYSSTPLHFPCL
;
A
#
# COMPACT_ATOMS: atom_id res chain seq x y z
N MET A 1 -25.97 36.21 12.12
CA MET A 1 -24.50 36.38 12.05
C MET A 1 -23.84 35.02 12.19
N VAL A 2 -23.33 34.46 11.09
CA VAL A 2 -22.57 33.20 11.12
C VAL A 2 -21.13 33.55 11.50
N ARG A 3 -20.64 33.05 12.64
CA ARG A 3 -19.25 33.29 13.10
C ARG A 3 -18.27 32.78 12.04
N MET A 4 -17.41 33.66 11.54
CA MET A 4 -16.31 33.30 10.63
C MET A 4 -15.22 32.55 11.40
N GLY A 5 -14.57 31.58 10.76
CA GLY A 5 -13.39 30.92 11.32
C GLY A 5 -12.17 31.86 11.35
N PRO A 6 -11.16 31.60 12.19
CA PRO A 6 -9.92 32.36 12.19
C PRO A 6 -9.16 32.16 10.85
N ASP A 7 -8.70 33.25 10.24
CA ASP A 7 -7.90 33.20 9.01
C ASP A 7 -6.48 32.73 9.33
N VAL A 8 -6.25 31.42 9.20
CA VAL A 8 -4.90 30.84 9.27
C VAL A 8 -4.21 31.00 7.90
N PRO A 9 -2.96 31.49 7.84
CA PRO A 9 -2.22 31.63 6.58
C PRO A 9 -2.07 30.28 5.86
N LEU A 10 -2.11 30.28 4.52
CA LEU A 10 -1.99 29.05 3.69
C LEU A 10 -0.66 28.32 3.91
N LEU A 11 0.41 29.10 4.02
CA LEU A 11 1.76 28.66 4.33
C LEU A 11 2.22 29.46 5.55
N ASN A 12 2.78 28.78 6.54
CA ASN A 12 3.44 29.45 7.66
C ASN A 12 4.69 30.21 7.15
N GLU A 13 5.18 31.21 7.88
CA GLU A 13 6.29 32.09 7.44
C GLU A 13 7.53 31.29 6.99
N TYR A 14 7.90 30.27 7.75
CA TYR A 14 8.97 29.32 7.39
C TYR A 14 8.75 28.66 6.01
N LYS A 15 7.53 28.16 5.74
CA LYS A 15 7.18 27.53 4.46
C LYS A 15 7.15 28.53 3.31
N GLN A 16 6.82 29.79 3.58
CA GLN A 16 6.85 30.85 2.57
C GLN A 16 8.28 31.16 2.12
N GLU A 17 9.24 31.22 3.06
CA GLU A 17 10.65 31.39 2.70
C GLU A 17 11.13 30.25 1.81
N PHE A 18 10.78 29.01 2.17
CA PHE A 18 11.11 27.81 1.39
C PHE A 18 10.57 27.88 -0.04
N PHE A 19 9.30 28.24 -0.22
CA PHE A 19 8.70 28.45 -1.54
C PHE A 19 9.46 29.51 -2.35
N TRP A 20 9.78 30.67 -1.75
CA TRP A 20 10.49 31.75 -2.41
C TRP A 20 11.97 31.45 -2.72
N LYS A 21 12.57 30.45 -2.06
CA LYS A 21 13.88 29.92 -2.43
C LYS A 21 13.79 29.04 -3.68
N ARG A 22 12.82 28.12 -3.74
CA ARG A 22 12.74 27.06 -4.78
C ARG A 22 11.99 27.45 -6.05
N PHE A 23 10.93 28.27 -5.95
CA PHE A 23 10.12 28.64 -7.11
C PHE A 23 10.95 29.39 -8.19
N PRO A 24 11.80 30.38 -7.87
CA PRO A 24 12.66 31.02 -8.86
C PRO A 24 13.67 30.05 -9.50
N GLN A 25 14.21 29.10 -8.72
CA GLN A 25 15.10 28.06 -9.24
C GLN A 25 14.38 27.20 -10.27
N THR A 26 13.10 26.90 -10.04
CA THR A 26 12.25 26.15 -10.98
C THR A 26 12.06 26.92 -12.29
N VAL A 27 11.69 28.20 -12.21
CA VAL A 27 11.46 29.04 -13.39
C VAL A 27 12.75 29.18 -14.22
N LEU A 28 13.89 29.35 -13.57
CA LEU A 28 15.19 29.60 -14.22
C LEU A 28 16.00 28.33 -14.54
N GLY A 29 15.53 27.15 -14.12
CA GLY A 29 16.18 25.87 -14.44
C GLY A 29 17.40 25.52 -13.60
N GLY A 30 17.44 25.97 -12.33
CA GLY A 30 18.44 25.56 -11.36
C GLY A 30 19.27 26.67 -10.69
N PRO A 31 19.44 27.89 -11.25
CA PRO A 31 20.23 28.93 -10.59
C PRO A 31 19.69 29.31 -9.20
N ARG A 32 20.53 29.21 -8.18
CA ARG A 32 20.20 29.50 -6.77
C ARG A 32 20.58 30.94 -6.41
N PHE A 33 19.76 31.89 -6.85
CA PHE A 33 19.98 33.33 -6.55
C PHE A 33 19.50 33.78 -5.16
N LYS A 34 18.76 32.92 -4.43
CA LYS A 34 18.32 33.18 -3.05
C LYS A 34 18.61 31.95 -2.18
N LEU A 35 19.60 32.06 -1.29
CA LEU A 35 20.10 30.94 -0.49
C LEU A 35 19.59 30.91 0.96
N GLY A 36 19.02 32.00 1.47
CA GLY A 36 18.55 32.10 2.86
C GLY A 36 19.65 32.38 3.88
N TYR A 37 20.92 32.22 3.51
CA TYR A 37 22.09 32.60 4.29
C TYR A 37 23.06 33.44 3.45
N CYS A 38 24.05 34.07 4.11
CA CYS A 38 25.00 34.98 3.47
C CYS A 38 26.05 34.21 2.64
N ALA A 39 25.86 34.14 1.33
CA ALA A 39 26.87 33.62 0.39
C ALA A 39 27.71 34.76 -0.23
N PRO A 40 29.01 34.55 -0.51
CA PRO A 40 29.86 35.53 -1.18
C PRO A 40 29.36 35.93 -2.58
N PRO A 41 29.59 37.17 -3.03
CA PRO A 41 29.06 37.67 -4.31
C PRO A 41 29.56 36.88 -5.53
N TYR A 42 30.77 36.31 -5.47
CA TYR A 42 31.32 35.52 -6.57
C TYR A 42 30.51 34.24 -6.87
N VAL A 43 29.78 33.70 -5.89
CA VAL A 43 28.94 32.51 -6.09
C VAL A 43 27.79 32.82 -7.05
N TYR A 44 27.16 33.98 -6.90
CA TYR A 44 26.08 34.44 -7.77
C TYR A 44 26.60 34.83 -9.16
N VAL A 45 27.76 35.50 -9.22
CA VAL A 45 28.39 35.88 -10.50
C VAL A 45 28.76 34.65 -11.32
N ASN A 46 29.37 33.64 -10.70
CA ASN A 46 29.74 32.39 -11.39
C ASN A 46 28.50 31.67 -11.96
N GLN A 47 27.40 31.59 -11.20
CA GLN A 47 26.15 31.02 -11.70
C GLN A 47 25.58 31.82 -12.89
N ALA A 48 25.60 33.15 -12.83
CA ALA A 48 25.13 34.00 -13.93
C ALA A 48 25.99 33.85 -15.20
N VAL A 49 27.31 33.74 -15.06
CA VAL A 49 28.23 33.51 -16.19
C VAL A 49 27.94 32.16 -16.85
N LEU A 50 27.81 31.09 -16.05
CA LEU A 50 27.48 29.76 -16.57
C LEU A 50 26.10 29.73 -17.23
N PHE A 51 25.11 30.45 -16.69
CA PHE A 51 23.78 30.57 -17.28
C PHE A 51 23.78 31.23 -18.66
N LEU A 52 24.58 32.28 -18.88
CA LEU A 52 24.64 33.01 -20.15
C LEU A 52 25.59 32.39 -21.18
N THR A 53 26.33 31.33 -20.82
CA THR A 53 27.31 30.69 -21.69
C THR A 53 26.71 30.16 -23.01
N PRO A 54 25.54 29.50 -23.04
CA PRO A 54 24.91 29.06 -24.29
C PRO A 54 24.56 30.22 -25.23
N TRP A 55 24.06 31.34 -24.67
CA TRP A 55 23.79 32.55 -25.46
C TRP A 55 25.08 33.16 -25.99
N LEU A 56 26.16 33.22 -25.21
CA LEU A 56 27.44 33.74 -25.70
C LEU A 56 27.94 32.97 -26.93
N PHE A 57 28.01 31.64 -26.85
CA PHE A 57 28.52 30.82 -27.95
C PHE A 57 27.57 30.73 -29.15
N GLY A 58 26.27 30.63 -28.89
CA GLY A 58 25.25 30.71 -29.92
C GLY A 58 25.21 32.07 -30.61
N GLY A 59 25.37 33.14 -29.84
CA GLY A 59 25.46 34.53 -30.28
C GLY A 59 26.63 34.75 -31.25
N ILE A 60 27.82 34.22 -30.93
CA ILE A 60 28.98 34.23 -31.85
C ILE A 60 28.62 33.55 -33.17
N GLY A 61 27.98 32.38 -33.14
CA GLY A 61 27.50 31.70 -34.34
C GLY A 61 26.51 32.55 -35.15
N THR A 62 25.51 33.14 -34.50
CA THR A 62 24.52 34.00 -35.17
C THR A 62 25.13 35.26 -35.78
N LEU A 63 26.09 35.89 -35.10
CA LEU A 63 26.77 37.10 -35.57
C LEU A 63 27.65 36.81 -36.79
N LEU A 64 28.42 35.72 -36.78
CA LEU A 64 29.23 35.32 -37.93
C LEU A 64 28.36 34.98 -39.15
N CYS A 65 27.17 34.41 -38.93
CA CYS A 65 26.20 34.17 -39.99
C CYS A 65 25.61 35.49 -40.55
N GLN A 66 25.28 36.45 -39.68
CA GLN A 66 24.78 37.76 -40.09
C GLN A 66 25.82 38.59 -40.86
N LEU A 67 27.10 38.45 -40.50
CA LEU A 67 28.23 39.05 -41.21
C LEU A 67 28.58 38.33 -42.53
N GLN A 68 27.80 37.31 -42.93
CA GLN A 68 28.00 36.50 -44.13
C GLN A 68 29.36 35.76 -44.17
N LEU A 69 29.99 35.55 -43.01
CA LEU A 69 31.27 34.85 -42.89
C LEU A 69 31.10 33.33 -42.83
N LEU A 70 29.94 32.85 -42.38
CA LEU A 70 29.59 31.43 -42.25
C LEU A 70 28.15 31.20 -42.73
N GLN A 71 27.90 30.04 -43.35
CA GLN A 71 26.54 29.58 -43.65
C GLN A 71 25.84 29.13 -42.36
N GLU A 72 24.50 29.19 -42.33
CA GLU A 72 23.67 28.88 -41.15
C GLU A 72 24.02 27.54 -40.49
N LEU A 73 24.18 26.47 -41.27
CA LEU A 73 24.53 25.14 -40.77
C LEU A 73 25.93 25.11 -40.12
N HIS A 74 26.92 25.74 -40.76
CA HIS A 74 28.29 25.79 -40.23
C HIS A 74 28.37 26.65 -38.96
N ALA A 75 27.59 27.73 -38.89
CA ALA A 75 27.46 28.55 -37.68
C ALA A 75 26.82 27.80 -36.51
N ALA A 76 25.79 26.97 -36.78
CA ALA A 76 25.18 26.09 -35.78
C ALA A 76 26.13 24.98 -35.29
N VAL A 77 26.91 24.38 -36.18
CA VAL A 77 27.93 23.39 -35.79
C VAL A 77 29.01 24.03 -34.92
N LEU A 78 29.46 25.25 -35.25
CA LEU A 78 30.44 25.98 -34.46
C LEU A 78 29.95 26.28 -33.03
N SER A 79 28.71 26.77 -32.88
CA SER A 79 28.14 27.03 -31.55
C SER A 79 28.03 25.76 -30.71
N GLY A 80 27.60 24.64 -31.33
CA GLY A 80 27.55 23.34 -30.65
C GLY A 80 28.92 22.82 -30.21
N MET A 81 29.96 22.99 -31.03
CA MET A 81 31.35 22.59 -30.67
C MET A 81 31.91 23.42 -29.52
N LEU A 82 31.67 24.74 -29.53
CA LEU A 82 32.07 25.62 -28.43
C LEU A 82 31.37 25.25 -27.12
N MET A 83 30.07 24.95 -27.18
CA MET A 83 29.30 24.53 -26.01
C MET A 83 29.76 23.16 -25.48
N PHE A 84 30.04 22.20 -26.36
CA PHE A 84 30.59 20.90 -25.98
C PHE A 84 31.91 21.05 -25.20
N ALA A 85 32.83 21.89 -25.70
CA ALA A 85 34.11 22.15 -25.04
C ALA A 85 33.91 22.79 -23.66
N ALA A 86 32.99 23.74 -23.53
CA ALA A 86 32.68 24.38 -22.25
C ALA A 86 32.02 23.42 -21.25
N ALA A 87 31.06 22.61 -21.71
CA ALA A 87 30.41 21.59 -20.89
C ALA A 87 31.42 20.56 -20.37
N ALA A 88 32.33 20.10 -21.23
CA ALA A 88 33.41 19.20 -20.86
C ALA A 88 34.35 19.82 -19.82
N ALA A 89 34.67 21.11 -19.94
CA ALA A 89 35.49 21.82 -18.96
C ALA A 89 34.82 21.92 -17.58
N VAL A 90 33.51 22.25 -17.55
CA VAL A 90 32.74 22.32 -16.29
C VAL A 90 32.67 20.95 -15.62
N GLN A 91 32.39 19.88 -16.37
CA GLN A 91 32.34 18.52 -15.82
C GLN A 91 33.72 18.02 -15.38
N ALA A 92 34.79 18.35 -16.11
CA ALA A 92 36.15 18.02 -15.69
C ALA A 92 36.54 18.71 -14.37
N LEU A 93 36.11 19.98 -14.19
CA LEU A 93 36.31 20.72 -12.95
C LEU A 93 35.52 20.11 -11.78
N ALA A 94 34.27 19.68 -12.02
CA ALA A 94 33.45 19.00 -11.02
C ALA A 94 34.06 17.66 -10.59
N LEU A 95 34.56 16.86 -11.54
CA LEU A 95 35.29 15.60 -11.25
C LEU A 95 36.59 15.85 -10.47
N TYR A 96 37.31 16.91 -10.80
CA TYR A 96 38.53 17.29 -10.09
C TYR A 96 38.24 17.71 -8.64
N ALA A 97 37.18 18.50 -8.42
CA ALA A 97 36.72 18.90 -7.10
C ALA A 97 36.31 17.67 -6.25
N ALA A 98 35.54 16.75 -6.83
CA ALA A 98 35.10 15.53 -6.15
C ALA A 98 36.25 14.62 -5.70
N ARG A 99 37.35 14.57 -6.47
CA ARG A 99 38.56 13.80 -6.11
C ARG A 99 39.38 14.42 -4.97
N ARG A 100 39.30 15.74 -4.78
CA ARG A 100 40.06 16.47 -3.75
C ARG A 100 39.35 16.52 -2.40
N SER A 101 38.03 16.49 -2.37
CA SER A 101 37.27 16.23 -1.15
C SER A 101 37.34 14.74 -0.85
N GLY A 102 38.07 14.32 0.19
CA GLY A 102 38.13 12.91 0.59
C GLY A 102 36.73 12.31 0.73
N THR A 103 36.58 11.04 0.35
CA THR A 103 35.34 10.25 0.46
C THR A 103 34.88 10.17 1.90
N VAL A 104 34.06 11.12 2.34
CA VAL A 104 33.14 10.90 3.44
C VAL A 104 32.03 10.03 2.87
N GLU A 105 32.04 8.74 3.18
CA GLU A 105 30.89 7.87 2.96
C GLU A 105 29.72 8.43 3.78
N ARG A 106 28.80 9.11 3.10
CA ARG A 106 27.49 9.45 3.66
C ARG A 106 26.70 8.15 3.76
N LEU A 107 26.76 7.50 4.92
CA LEU A 107 25.84 6.43 5.31
C LEU A 107 24.50 7.08 5.70
N GLY A 108 23.58 7.17 4.75
CA GLY A 108 22.22 7.64 4.98
C GLY A 108 21.44 7.75 3.67
N ALA A 109 20.15 7.40 3.70
CA ALA A 109 19.26 7.60 2.56
C ALA A 109 19.30 9.09 2.12
N PRO A 110 19.31 9.39 0.81
CA PRO A 110 19.39 10.77 0.34
C PRO A 110 18.10 11.52 0.73
N ASN A 111 18.16 12.34 1.78
CA ASN A 111 17.09 13.25 2.15
C ASN A 111 17.01 14.39 1.13
N ILE A 112 15.81 14.69 0.62
CA ILE A 112 15.54 15.79 -0.32
C ILE A 112 15.87 17.16 0.30
N LEU A 113 16.01 17.21 1.63
CA LEU A 113 16.40 18.37 2.43
C LEU A 113 17.92 18.59 2.52
N VAL A 114 18.75 17.67 2.01
CA VAL A 114 20.23 17.80 2.01
C VAL A 114 20.71 19.02 1.22
N ASP A 115 19.91 19.53 0.29
CA ASP A 115 20.19 20.76 -0.47
C ASP A 115 20.13 22.05 0.37
N GLU A 116 19.64 21.99 1.61
CA GLU A 116 19.48 23.13 2.53
C GLU A 116 20.58 23.18 3.62
N GLU A 117 21.56 22.27 3.61
CA GLU A 117 22.74 22.36 4.48
C GLU A 117 23.51 23.67 4.18
N GLU A 118 23.80 24.46 5.21
CA GLU A 118 24.61 25.68 5.07
C GLU A 118 26.03 25.30 4.62
N VAL A 119 26.47 25.85 3.48
CA VAL A 119 27.81 25.59 2.94
C VAL A 119 28.71 26.78 3.26
N GLU A 120 29.80 26.52 3.97
CA GLU A 120 30.87 27.50 4.16
C GLU A 120 31.70 27.63 2.88
N PHE A 121 31.84 28.85 2.35
CA PHE A 121 32.56 29.11 1.11
C PHE A 121 33.93 29.75 1.38
N THR A 122 35.01 29.02 1.08
CA THR A 122 36.39 29.49 1.34
C THR A 122 36.96 30.40 0.23
N HIS A 123 36.84 30.00 -1.05
CA HIS A 123 37.29 30.79 -2.22
C HIS A 123 36.63 30.30 -3.53
N CYS A 124 36.73 31.10 -4.61
CA CYS A 124 35.97 30.95 -5.87
C CYS A 124 36.07 29.59 -6.60
N VAL A 125 37.16 28.84 -6.41
CA VAL A 125 37.43 27.52 -7.06
C VAL A 125 37.70 26.44 -6.01
N SER A 126 37.26 26.66 -4.77
CA SER A 126 37.32 25.64 -3.73
C SER A 126 36.46 24.43 -4.12
N PRO A 127 36.83 23.20 -3.74
CA PRO A 127 36.02 22.01 -4.01
C PRO A 127 34.57 22.14 -3.53
N GLU A 128 34.33 22.82 -2.41
CA GLU A 128 32.99 23.13 -1.86
C GLU A 128 32.19 24.05 -2.80
N THR A 129 32.80 25.14 -3.27
CA THR A 129 32.14 26.09 -4.20
C THR A 129 31.82 25.42 -5.54
N VAL A 130 32.75 24.61 -6.07
CA VAL A 130 32.53 23.89 -7.34
C VAL A 130 31.43 22.84 -7.17
N ARG A 131 31.43 22.07 -6.07
CA ARG A 131 30.40 21.05 -5.79
C ARG A 131 29.02 21.66 -5.58
N PHE A 132 28.96 22.87 -5.01
CA PHE A 132 27.72 23.61 -4.82
C PHE A 132 27.16 24.16 -6.15
N ILE A 133 28.00 24.74 -7.00
CA ILE A 133 27.57 25.33 -8.28
C ILE A 133 27.27 24.25 -9.32
N ALA A 134 28.19 23.30 -9.49
CA ALA A 134 28.11 22.21 -10.46
C ALA A 134 28.36 20.87 -9.75
N PRO A 135 27.35 20.32 -9.05
CA PRO A 135 27.45 18.99 -8.48
C PRO A 135 27.77 17.98 -9.59
N GLY A 136 28.88 17.26 -9.46
CA GLY A 136 29.27 16.23 -10.43
C GLY A 136 28.18 15.14 -10.56
N LYS A 137 28.03 14.58 -11.75
CA LYS A 137 27.05 13.50 -12.01
C LYS A 137 27.48 12.20 -11.32
N LYS A 138 26.51 11.42 -10.83
CA LYS A 138 26.71 10.14 -10.13
C LYS A 138 27.31 9.08 -11.05
N PHE A 139 26.87 9.02 -12.31
CA PHE A 139 27.31 8.02 -13.28
C PHE A 139 28.23 8.62 -14.34
N GLY A 140 29.39 7.97 -14.59
CA GLY A 140 30.33 8.41 -15.62
C GLY A 140 29.74 8.44 -17.03
N LEU A 141 28.81 7.54 -17.35
CA LEU A 141 28.09 7.55 -18.63
C LEU A 141 27.21 8.80 -18.78
N ASN A 142 26.57 9.26 -17.70
CA ASN A 142 25.74 10.47 -17.71
C ASN A 142 26.60 11.73 -17.93
N VAL A 143 27.83 11.77 -17.42
CA VAL A 143 28.78 12.86 -17.72
C VAL A 143 29.02 12.99 -19.23
N VAL A 144 29.30 11.88 -19.90
CA VAL A 144 29.54 11.87 -21.36
C VAL A 144 28.25 12.19 -22.12
N LEU A 145 27.13 11.58 -21.74
CA LEU A 145 25.85 11.80 -22.40
C LEU A 145 25.40 13.26 -22.32
N HIS A 146 25.46 13.88 -21.13
CA HIS A 146 24.98 15.24 -20.92
C HIS A 146 25.89 16.27 -21.60
N THR A 147 27.20 16.05 -21.63
CA THR A 147 28.14 16.94 -22.34
C THR A 147 27.94 16.91 -23.85
N VAL A 148 27.73 15.72 -24.44
CA VAL A 148 27.38 15.59 -25.86
C VAL A 148 26.03 16.23 -26.14
N LEU A 149 25.03 15.97 -25.29
CA LEU A 149 23.68 16.51 -25.46
C LEU A 149 23.65 18.04 -25.39
N ALA A 150 24.46 18.66 -24.52
CA ALA A 150 24.64 20.11 -24.46
C ALA A 150 25.19 20.70 -25.77
N GLY A 151 26.22 20.06 -26.35
CA GLY A 151 26.75 20.51 -27.65
C GLY A 151 25.70 20.41 -28.76
N VAL A 152 24.96 19.29 -28.80
CA VAL A 152 23.90 19.05 -29.78
C VAL A 152 22.75 20.04 -29.61
N LEU A 153 22.30 20.27 -28.37
CA LEU A 153 21.18 21.16 -28.04
C LEU A 153 21.53 22.62 -28.37
N CYS A 154 22.72 23.10 -28.03
CA CYS A 154 23.15 24.45 -28.37
C CYS A 154 23.29 24.64 -29.88
N GLY A 155 23.83 23.67 -30.61
CA GLY A 155 23.95 23.73 -32.07
C GLY A 155 22.59 23.78 -32.77
N PHE A 156 21.72 22.80 -32.51
CA PHE A 156 20.37 22.79 -33.09
C PHE A 156 19.51 23.95 -32.58
N GLY A 157 19.67 24.37 -31.33
CA GLY A 157 19.00 25.54 -30.76
C GLY A 157 19.41 26.83 -31.48
N THR A 158 20.69 26.99 -31.80
CA THR A 158 21.17 28.10 -32.64
C THR A 158 20.49 28.07 -34.02
N TRP A 159 20.36 26.88 -34.61
CA TRP A 159 19.72 26.72 -35.92
C TRP A 159 18.21 27.03 -35.91
N TYR A 160 17.54 26.68 -34.81
CA TYR A 160 16.13 26.95 -34.56
C TYR A 160 15.83 28.44 -34.36
N VAL A 161 16.70 29.16 -33.64
CA VAL A 161 16.47 30.56 -33.24
C VAL A 161 17.00 31.58 -34.27
N PHE A 162 17.63 31.18 -35.38
CA PHE A 162 18.18 32.13 -36.35
C PHE A 162 17.18 33.22 -36.77
N LEU A 163 17.62 34.47 -36.68
CA LEU A 163 16.78 35.63 -36.96
C LEU A 163 16.23 35.64 -38.39
N GLY A 164 16.99 35.13 -39.37
CA GLY A 164 16.53 35.00 -40.76
C GLY A 164 15.33 34.06 -40.90
N ARG A 165 15.35 32.92 -40.20
CA ARG A 165 14.24 31.95 -40.16
C ARG A 165 13.01 32.54 -39.47
N LEU A 166 13.18 33.16 -38.30
CA LEU A 166 12.08 33.80 -37.58
C LEU A 166 11.41 34.91 -38.42
N THR A 167 12.22 35.70 -39.13
CA THR A 167 11.72 36.75 -40.04
C THR A 167 10.94 36.15 -41.21
N ALA A 168 11.39 35.00 -41.75
CA ALA A 168 10.66 34.28 -42.80
C ALA A 168 9.32 33.70 -42.29
N LEU A 169 9.25 33.26 -41.02
CA LEU A 169 8.04 32.69 -40.42
C LEU A 169 6.96 33.74 -40.11
N TYR A 170 7.34 34.92 -39.59
CA TYR A 170 6.38 35.92 -39.11
C TYR A 170 6.25 37.16 -40.00
N GLY A 171 7.13 37.36 -40.99
CA GLY A 171 7.10 38.51 -41.89
C GLY A 171 7.36 39.87 -41.23
N SER A 172 7.69 39.90 -39.93
CA SER A 172 7.94 41.11 -39.14
C SER A 172 9.22 40.98 -38.33
N ILE A 173 10.14 41.95 -38.52
CA ILE A 173 11.43 42.00 -37.83
C ILE A 173 11.23 42.22 -36.32
N GLY A 174 10.26 43.05 -35.92
CA GLY A 174 10.00 43.37 -34.52
C GLY A 174 9.56 42.15 -33.70
N VAL A 175 8.60 41.37 -34.22
CA VAL A 175 8.14 40.12 -33.59
C VAL A 175 9.28 39.10 -33.53
N SER A 176 10.04 38.98 -34.62
CA SER A 176 11.18 38.06 -34.72
C SER A 176 12.27 38.36 -33.70
N LEU A 177 12.54 39.64 -33.41
CA LEU A 177 13.54 40.04 -32.42
C LEU A 177 13.10 39.72 -30.97
N VAL A 178 11.81 39.89 -30.66
CA VAL A 178 11.26 39.50 -29.35
C VAL A 178 11.32 37.98 -29.17
N VAL A 179 10.89 37.22 -30.18
CA VAL A 179 10.97 35.75 -30.18
C VAL A 179 12.43 35.30 -30.06
N PHE A 180 13.36 35.93 -30.78
CA PHE A 180 14.79 35.64 -30.71
C PHE A 180 15.36 35.74 -29.29
N VAL A 181 15.15 36.89 -28.63
CA VAL A 181 15.68 37.14 -27.29
C VAL A 181 15.10 36.16 -26.27
N LEU A 182 13.78 35.99 -26.27
CA LEU A 182 13.12 35.09 -25.32
C LEU A 182 13.47 33.62 -25.57
N SER A 183 13.63 33.20 -26.82
CA SER A 183 14.07 31.84 -27.15
C SER A 183 15.48 31.53 -26.66
N TRP A 184 16.40 32.51 -26.70
CA TRP A 184 17.74 32.34 -26.12
C TRP A 184 17.71 32.14 -24.61
N VAL A 185 16.83 32.85 -23.90
CA VAL A 185 16.63 32.65 -22.45
C VAL A 185 16.18 31.21 -22.17
N ILE A 186 15.28 30.66 -22.98
CA ILE A 186 14.78 29.28 -22.82
C ILE A 186 15.86 28.24 -23.09
N LEU A 187 16.69 28.45 -24.11
CA LEU A 187 17.85 27.60 -24.36
C LEU A 187 18.83 27.63 -23.17
N CYS A 188 19.09 28.80 -22.60
CA CYS A 188 19.93 28.93 -21.40
C CYS A 188 19.35 28.17 -20.20
N ILE A 189 18.04 28.26 -19.98
CA ILE A 189 17.33 27.55 -18.90
C ILE A 189 17.52 26.02 -19.01
N ALA A 190 17.40 25.45 -20.21
CA ALA A 190 17.53 24.01 -20.40
C ALA A 190 18.99 23.53 -20.30
N GLU A 191 19.93 24.27 -20.91
CA GLU A 191 21.37 23.96 -20.87
C GLU A 191 21.94 24.04 -19.45
N TYR A 192 21.50 25.03 -18.66
CA TYR A 192 21.93 25.16 -17.27
C TYR A 192 21.50 23.96 -16.43
N SER A 193 20.23 23.52 -16.56
CA SER A 193 19.70 22.35 -15.86
C SER A 193 20.45 21.06 -16.22
N LEU A 194 20.88 20.93 -17.49
CA LEU A 194 21.58 19.76 -17.98
C LEU A 194 23.01 19.63 -17.39
N ILE A 195 23.78 20.72 -17.42
CA ILE A 195 25.23 20.71 -17.15
C ILE A 195 25.56 21.13 -15.71
N VAL A 196 24.94 22.19 -15.20
CA VAL A 196 25.36 22.88 -13.98
C VAL A 196 24.61 22.31 -12.78
N ASN A 197 23.35 22.72 -12.58
CA ASN A 197 22.53 22.24 -11.49
C ASN A 197 21.09 22.08 -11.96
N THR A 198 20.44 21.01 -11.54
CA THR A 198 19.04 20.72 -11.86
C THR A 198 18.11 21.43 -10.89
N ALA A 199 17.08 22.09 -11.40
CA ALA A 199 16.02 22.62 -10.55
C ALA A 199 15.24 21.52 -9.84
N THR A 200 14.71 21.83 -8.65
CA THR A 200 13.56 21.11 -8.11
C THR A 200 12.38 21.36 -9.04
N GLU A 201 11.87 20.33 -9.72
CA GLU A 201 10.74 20.47 -10.64
C GLU A 201 9.40 20.31 -9.90
N THR A 202 8.37 21.02 -10.37
CA THR A 202 7.00 20.83 -9.85
C THR A 202 6.37 19.51 -10.31
N ALA A 203 6.78 19.00 -11.47
CA ALA A 203 6.34 17.73 -12.02
C ALA A 203 7.36 16.62 -11.73
N THR A 204 7.24 15.97 -10.57
CA THR A 204 8.09 14.83 -10.19
C THR A 204 7.27 13.53 -10.14
N PHE A 205 7.70 12.53 -10.92
CA PHE A 205 7.05 11.22 -10.97
C PHE A 205 7.68 10.24 -9.98
N GLN A 206 9.02 10.18 -9.94
CA GLN A 206 9.79 9.51 -8.90
C GLN A 206 10.20 10.54 -7.84
N ALA A 207 9.92 10.25 -6.57
CA ALA A 207 10.33 11.13 -5.46
C ALA A 207 11.87 11.21 -5.35
N GLN A 208 12.58 10.16 -5.77
CA GLN A 208 14.04 10.10 -5.77
C GLN A 208 14.55 9.89 -7.19
N ASP A 209 15.43 10.78 -7.67
CA ASP A 209 16.07 10.65 -8.98
C ASP A 209 17.29 9.72 -8.90
N THR A 210 17.02 8.42 -9.02
CA THR A 210 18.03 7.36 -8.95
C THR A 210 18.93 7.31 -10.17
N TYR A 211 18.39 7.59 -11.36
CA TYR A 211 19.07 7.47 -12.65
C TYR A 211 19.48 8.81 -13.29
N GLU A 212 19.25 9.93 -12.61
CA GLU A 212 19.51 11.30 -13.11
C GLU A 212 18.72 11.62 -14.38
N ILE A 213 17.44 11.27 -14.39
CA ILE A 213 16.52 11.49 -15.54
C ILE A 213 16.03 12.94 -15.57
N THR A 214 15.89 13.59 -14.41
CA THR A 214 15.37 14.97 -14.28
C THR A 214 16.12 15.98 -15.16
N PRO A 215 17.48 16.01 -15.21
CA PRO A 215 18.22 16.93 -16.09
C PRO A 215 17.90 16.80 -17.59
N LEU A 216 17.40 15.65 -18.05
CA LEU A 216 17.10 15.40 -19.46
C LEU A 216 15.72 15.94 -19.90
N THR A 217 14.86 16.30 -18.95
CA THR A 217 13.46 16.67 -19.22
C THR A 217 13.33 17.96 -20.05
N ARG A 218 13.99 19.06 -19.67
CA ARG A 218 13.92 20.33 -20.40
C ARG A 218 14.55 20.25 -21.80
N PRO A 219 15.76 19.67 -21.97
CA PRO A 219 16.33 19.41 -23.29
C PRO A 219 15.41 18.62 -24.22
N LEU A 220 14.74 17.58 -23.72
CA LEU A 220 13.82 16.76 -24.50
C LEU A 220 12.71 17.60 -25.14
N TYR A 221 12.04 18.44 -24.35
CA TYR A 221 10.96 19.28 -24.88
C TYR A 221 11.46 20.25 -25.94
N ILE A 222 12.64 20.86 -25.74
CA ILE A 222 13.23 21.73 -26.75
C ILE A 222 13.53 20.96 -28.04
N LEU A 223 14.10 19.76 -27.94
CA LEU A 223 14.37 18.91 -29.10
C LEU A 223 13.09 18.49 -29.85
N ILE A 224 11.98 18.27 -29.14
CA ILE A 224 10.67 18.02 -29.78
C ILE A 224 10.25 19.21 -30.64
N PHE A 225 10.35 20.44 -30.14
CA PHE A 225 10.01 21.65 -30.91
C PHE A 225 10.92 21.83 -32.12
N ILE A 226 12.22 21.62 -31.93
CA ILE A 226 13.22 21.64 -33.01
C ILE A 226 12.88 20.60 -34.07
N SER A 227 12.47 19.38 -33.68
CA SER A 227 12.15 18.32 -34.64
C SER A 227 11.01 18.68 -35.59
N VAL A 228 10.00 19.43 -35.14
CA VAL A 228 8.89 19.90 -35.98
C VAL A 228 9.35 20.99 -36.94
N ASP A 229 10.21 21.91 -36.50
CA ASP A 229 10.80 22.91 -37.40
C ASP A 229 11.73 22.27 -38.44
N LEU A 230 12.51 21.25 -38.06
CA LEU A 230 13.29 20.47 -39.01
C LEU A 230 12.37 19.74 -40.01
N ALA A 231 11.26 19.16 -39.55
CA ALA A 231 10.29 18.53 -40.44
C ALA A 231 9.70 19.53 -41.45
N ASP A 232 9.39 20.76 -41.04
CA ASP A 232 8.92 21.84 -41.94
C ASP A 232 9.98 22.26 -42.96
N ARG A 233 11.27 22.22 -42.58
CA ARG A 233 12.37 22.54 -43.49
C ARG A 233 12.60 21.48 -44.57
N PHE A 234 12.40 20.20 -44.24
CA PHE A 234 12.72 19.09 -45.13
C PHE A 234 11.51 18.48 -45.84
N SER A 235 10.30 18.67 -45.31
CA SER A 235 9.06 18.33 -46.00
C SER A 235 8.70 19.50 -46.92
N GLY A 236 8.20 19.24 -48.13
CA GLY A 236 7.76 20.31 -49.05
C GLY A 236 6.68 21.23 -48.44
N PRO A 237 6.14 22.22 -49.18
CA PRO A 237 5.23 23.23 -48.64
C PRO A 237 3.88 22.60 -48.18
N VAL A 238 3.83 22.14 -46.93
CA VAL A 238 2.62 21.66 -46.25
C VAL A 238 2.11 22.80 -45.36
N SER A 239 0.98 23.40 -45.74
CA SER A 239 0.42 24.57 -45.02
C SER A 239 0.11 24.29 -43.56
N GLU A 240 -0.35 23.08 -43.22
CA GLU A 240 -0.62 22.67 -41.85
C GLU A 240 0.64 22.55 -40.99
N LEU A 241 1.73 22.04 -41.57
CA LEU A 241 3.02 21.89 -40.88
C LEU A 241 3.68 23.26 -40.65
N HIS A 242 3.56 24.17 -41.63
CA HIS A 242 4.02 25.54 -41.50
C HIS A 242 3.27 26.29 -40.39
N LEU A 243 1.94 26.15 -40.34
CA LEU A 243 1.12 26.72 -39.26
C LEU A 243 1.49 26.12 -37.89
N ALA A 244 1.67 24.79 -37.82
CA ALA A 244 2.10 24.13 -36.60
C ALA A 244 3.47 24.66 -36.13
N CYS A 245 4.40 24.87 -37.06
CA CYS A 245 5.71 25.45 -36.77
C CYS A 245 5.59 26.88 -36.22
N GLN A 246 4.76 27.74 -36.80
CA GLN A 246 4.49 29.10 -36.30
C GLN A 246 3.90 29.09 -34.89
N VAL A 247 2.93 28.21 -34.63
CA VAL A 247 2.29 28.06 -33.32
C VAL A 247 3.27 27.54 -32.27
N LEU A 248 4.11 26.55 -32.63
CA LEU A 248 5.11 25.98 -31.73
C LEU A 248 6.19 26.99 -31.36
N HIS A 249 6.63 27.86 -32.27
CA HIS A 249 7.56 28.94 -31.93
C HIS A 249 6.98 29.93 -30.91
N VAL A 250 5.65 30.18 -30.95
CA VAL A 250 4.97 30.98 -29.91
C VAL A 250 4.87 30.19 -28.60
N LEU A 251 4.46 28.91 -28.65
CA LEU A 251 4.34 28.05 -27.47
C LEU A 251 5.70 27.83 -26.78
N PHE A 252 6.80 27.84 -27.54
CA PHE A 252 8.16 27.74 -27.03
C PHE A 252 8.43 28.80 -25.97
N LEU A 253 7.95 30.04 -26.18
CA LEU A 253 8.10 31.16 -25.26
C LEU A 253 7.45 30.93 -23.88
N PHE A 254 6.45 30.04 -23.82
CA PHE A 254 5.73 29.70 -22.60
C PHE A 254 6.28 28.46 -21.89
N LEU A 255 7.33 27.79 -22.42
CA LEU A 255 7.93 26.62 -21.77
C LEU A 255 8.32 26.87 -20.29
N PRO A 256 8.94 28.01 -19.90
CA PRO A 256 9.24 28.29 -18.49
C PRO A 256 7.98 28.32 -17.61
N LEU A 257 6.87 28.84 -18.12
CA LEU A 257 5.59 28.86 -17.42
C LEU A 257 5.00 27.45 -17.32
N LEU A 258 5.06 26.66 -18.40
CA LEU A 258 4.55 25.29 -18.42
C LEU A 258 5.34 24.35 -17.49
N TRP A 259 6.66 24.53 -17.39
CA TRP A 259 7.51 23.84 -16.39
C TRP A 259 7.16 24.31 -14.97
N ALA A 260 7.06 25.61 -14.74
CA ALA A 260 6.72 26.14 -13.41
C ALA A 260 5.34 25.68 -12.92
N LEU A 261 4.36 25.55 -13.83
CA LEU A 261 3.02 25.04 -13.50
C LEU A 261 2.95 23.51 -13.38
N GLY A 262 3.99 22.78 -13.77
CA GLY A 262 4.03 21.31 -13.69
C GLY A 262 3.09 20.61 -14.68
N ILE A 263 2.77 21.25 -15.81
CA ILE A 263 1.90 20.69 -16.85
C ILE A 263 2.67 19.66 -17.70
N LEU A 264 3.97 19.91 -17.92
CA LEU A 264 4.82 19.07 -18.74
C LEU A 264 5.34 17.88 -17.92
N PRO A 265 5.10 16.63 -18.35
CA PRO A 265 5.54 15.45 -17.61
C PRO A 265 7.07 15.25 -17.65
N PRO A 266 7.67 14.64 -16.62
CA PRO A 266 9.04 14.15 -16.71
C PRO A 266 9.13 13.00 -17.74
N LEU A 267 10.34 12.72 -18.23
CA LEU A 267 10.58 11.80 -19.35
C LEU A 267 10.06 10.38 -19.06
N ASP A 268 10.28 9.87 -17.85
CA ASP A 268 9.83 8.56 -17.41
C ASP A 268 8.29 8.44 -17.39
N ALA A 269 7.60 9.45 -16.85
CA ALA A 269 6.14 9.51 -16.88
C ALA A 269 5.61 9.63 -18.31
N LEU A 270 6.22 10.48 -19.14
CA LEU A 270 5.79 10.72 -20.53
C LEU A 270 5.86 9.45 -21.37
N LEU A 271 6.97 8.69 -21.27
CA LEU A 271 7.15 7.44 -22.01
C LEU A 271 6.14 6.37 -21.54
N LEU A 272 6.02 6.16 -20.24
CA LEU A 272 5.09 5.16 -19.68
C LEU A 272 3.63 5.52 -19.99
N TRP A 273 3.26 6.79 -19.82
CA TRP A 273 1.93 7.27 -20.15
C TRP A 273 1.64 7.16 -21.65
N GLY A 274 2.57 7.58 -22.51
CA GLY A 274 2.41 7.50 -23.97
C GLY A 274 2.24 6.06 -24.45
N MET A 275 3.04 5.14 -23.92
CA MET A 275 2.90 3.70 -24.19
C MET A 275 1.56 3.14 -23.70
N GLU A 276 1.11 3.52 -22.50
CA GLU A 276 -0.20 3.13 -21.97
C GLU A 276 -1.35 3.66 -22.85
N GLN A 277 -1.32 4.95 -23.24
CA GLN A 277 -2.34 5.54 -24.12
C GLN A 277 -2.37 4.85 -25.48
N ALA A 278 -1.20 4.59 -26.09
CA ALA A 278 -1.10 3.89 -27.37
C ALA A 278 -1.60 2.44 -27.26
N LEU A 279 -1.28 1.74 -26.16
CA LEU A 279 -1.74 0.37 -25.93
C LEU A 279 -3.26 0.32 -25.74
N VAL A 280 -3.83 1.19 -24.91
CA VAL A 280 -5.26 1.17 -24.57
C VAL A 280 -6.12 1.68 -25.72
N PHE A 281 -5.85 2.89 -26.22
CA PHE A 281 -6.69 3.51 -27.24
C PHE A 281 -6.31 3.11 -28.65
N GLY A 282 -5.02 2.90 -28.94
CA GLY A 282 -4.55 2.53 -30.28
C GLY A 282 -4.63 1.02 -30.55
N LEU A 283 -4.26 0.19 -29.58
CA LEU A 283 -4.10 -1.27 -29.76
C LEU A 283 -5.12 -2.12 -28.98
N GLY A 284 -6.04 -1.49 -28.25
CA GLY A 284 -7.16 -2.14 -27.58
C GLY A 284 -6.83 -2.94 -26.31
N GLY A 285 -5.67 -2.68 -25.69
CA GLY A 285 -5.23 -3.35 -24.46
C GLY A 285 -5.77 -2.72 -23.18
N SER A 286 -5.24 -3.18 -22.04
CA SER A 286 -5.52 -2.63 -20.71
C SER A 286 -4.33 -1.86 -20.17
N PRO A 287 -4.51 -0.90 -19.25
CA PRO A 287 -3.46 -0.47 -18.35
C PRO A 287 -2.85 -1.68 -17.64
N MET A 288 -1.54 -1.68 -17.48
CA MET A 288 -0.79 -2.85 -17.04
C MET A 288 -0.32 -2.70 -15.60
N SER A 289 -0.37 -3.80 -14.84
CA SER A 289 0.04 -3.84 -13.43
C SER A 289 1.53 -3.53 -13.19
N SER A 290 2.39 -3.76 -14.19
CA SER A 290 3.84 -3.48 -14.12
C SER A 290 4.40 -2.87 -15.40
N ASN A 291 5.50 -2.11 -15.27
CA ASN A 291 6.19 -1.47 -16.40
C ASN A 291 6.71 -2.49 -17.42
N ILE A 292 7.20 -3.65 -16.97
CA ILE A 292 7.69 -4.72 -17.85
C ILE A 292 6.53 -5.33 -18.63
N ARG A 293 5.39 -5.57 -17.97
CA ARG A 293 4.19 -6.09 -18.63
C ARG A 293 3.65 -5.09 -19.66
N LEU A 294 3.70 -3.79 -19.36
CA LEU A 294 3.38 -2.71 -20.30
C LEU A 294 4.26 -2.77 -21.56
N LEU A 295 5.58 -2.83 -21.40
CA LEU A 295 6.52 -2.90 -22.52
C LEU A 295 6.27 -4.14 -23.40
N LEU A 296 6.13 -5.31 -22.78
CA LEU A 296 5.91 -6.56 -23.51
C LEU A 296 4.56 -6.56 -24.23
N MET A 297 3.48 -6.17 -23.56
CA MET A 297 2.15 -6.12 -24.17
C MET A 297 2.08 -5.08 -25.29
N PHE A 298 2.71 -3.91 -25.13
CA PHE A 298 2.82 -2.91 -26.18
C PHE A 298 3.55 -3.47 -27.41
N GLY A 299 4.73 -4.06 -27.22
CA GLY A 299 5.53 -4.62 -28.32
C GLY A 299 4.80 -5.72 -29.09
N VAL A 300 4.19 -6.68 -28.39
CA VAL A 300 3.43 -7.77 -29.03
C VAL A 300 2.20 -7.22 -29.77
N SER A 301 1.46 -6.29 -29.17
CA SER A 301 0.25 -5.72 -29.77
C SER A 301 0.56 -4.86 -31.00
N ALA A 302 1.67 -4.10 -30.97
CA ALA A 302 2.15 -3.36 -32.12
C ALA A 302 2.55 -4.31 -33.26
N GLY A 303 3.21 -5.43 -32.92
CA GLY A 303 3.51 -6.51 -33.86
C GLY A 303 2.27 -7.04 -34.58
N VAL A 304 1.15 -7.25 -33.88
CA VAL A 304 -0.13 -7.68 -34.48
C VAL A 304 -0.64 -6.67 -35.50
N ALA A 305 -0.62 -5.37 -35.17
CA ALA A 305 -1.06 -4.31 -36.08
C ALA A 305 -0.18 -4.23 -37.35
N VAL A 306 1.13 -4.46 -37.20
CA VAL A 306 2.06 -4.55 -38.34
C VAL A 306 1.78 -5.79 -39.18
N CYS A 307 1.57 -6.96 -38.57
CA CYS A 307 1.21 -8.18 -39.29
C CYS A 307 -0.10 -8.00 -40.09
N ASN A 308 -1.12 -7.38 -39.50
CA ASN A 308 -2.40 -7.11 -40.17
C ASN A 308 -2.25 -6.25 -41.43
N PHE A 309 -1.29 -5.33 -41.46
CA PHE A 309 -1.02 -4.50 -42.63
C PHE A 309 -0.46 -5.32 -43.81
N PHE A 310 0.36 -6.35 -43.52
CA PHE A 310 1.04 -7.15 -44.54
C PHE A 310 0.26 -8.39 -45.01
N ILE A 311 -0.81 -8.81 -44.32
CA ILE A 311 -1.62 -9.96 -44.74
C ILE A 311 -2.48 -9.57 -45.96
N PRO A 312 -2.35 -10.25 -47.11
CA PRO A 312 -3.05 -9.87 -48.35
C PRO A 312 -4.51 -10.35 -48.42
N SER A 313 -4.94 -11.21 -47.50
CA SER A 313 -6.29 -11.80 -47.49
C SER A 313 -7.16 -11.16 -46.40
N THR A 314 -8.35 -10.68 -46.76
CA THR A 314 -9.35 -10.16 -45.82
C THR A 314 -9.76 -11.22 -44.79
N LEU A 315 -10.00 -12.46 -45.24
CA LEU A 315 -10.28 -13.59 -44.35
C LEU A 315 -9.11 -13.84 -43.39
N GLY A 316 -7.88 -13.82 -43.92
CA GLY A 316 -6.67 -13.98 -43.11
C GLY A 316 -6.54 -12.92 -42.01
N VAL A 317 -6.83 -11.65 -42.31
CA VAL A 317 -6.77 -10.56 -41.33
C VAL A 317 -7.83 -10.72 -40.24
N VAL A 318 -9.08 -11.05 -40.59
CA VAL A 318 -10.14 -11.20 -39.57
C VAL A 318 -9.87 -12.41 -38.68
N LEU A 319 -9.51 -13.56 -39.26
CA LEU A 319 -9.16 -14.76 -38.50
C LEU A 319 -7.95 -14.53 -37.58
N PHE A 320 -6.91 -13.88 -38.10
CA PHE A 320 -5.73 -13.52 -37.30
C PHE A 320 -6.09 -12.54 -36.19
N SER A 321 -6.80 -11.45 -36.49
CA SER A 321 -7.17 -10.40 -35.53
C SER A 321 -8.08 -10.90 -34.42
N VAL A 322 -9.07 -11.76 -34.72
CA VAL A 322 -9.94 -12.37 -33.70
C VAL A 322 -9.14 -13.31 -32.81
N SER A 323 -8.26 -14.13 -33.40
CA SER A 323 -7.41 -15.05 -32.64
C SER A 323 -6.44 -14.32 -31.72
N THR A 324 -5.66 -13.39 -32.26
CA THR A 324 -4.69 -12.61 -31.49
C THR A 324 -5.39 -11.68 -30.50
N GLY A 325 -6.54 -11.11 -30.87
CA GLY A 325 -7.35 -10.26 -29.99
C GLY A 325 -7.84 -11.02 -28.76
N PHE A 326 -8.32 -12.26 -28.94
CA PHE A 326 -8.71 -13.13 -27.83
C PHE A 326 -7.51 -13.52 -26.97
N LEU A 327 -6.43 -14.03 -27.56
CA LEU A 327 -5.24 -14.50 -26.83
C LEU A 327 -4.56 -13.38 -26.01
N LEU A 328 -4.47 -12.16 -26.57
CA LEU A 328 -3.89 -10.99 -25.89
C LEU A 328 -4.83 -10.38 -24.84
N SER A 329 -6.09 -10.81 -24.79
CA SER A 329 -7.07 -10.41 -23.78
C SER A 329 -7.14 -11.40 -22.60
N LEU A 330 -6.41 -12.52 -22.65
CA LEU A 330 -6.29 -13.49 -21.56
C LEU A 330 -5.10 -13.15 -20.64
N ASP A 331 -5.08 -13.70 -19.43
CA ASP A 331 -3.96 -13.53 -18.52
C ASP A 331 -2.78 -14.46 -18.88
N LEU A 332 -1.92 -13.99 -19.77
CA LEU A 332 -0.74 -14.73 -20.24
C LEU A 332 0.30 -15.02 -19.13
N SER A 333 0.25 -14.31 -17.99
CA SER A 333 1.19 -14.53 -16.89
C SER A 333 1.05 -15.91 -16.23
N GLN A 334 -0.13 -16.51 -16.35
CA GLN A 334 -0.45 -17.84 -15.83
C GLN A 334 0.15 -18.97 -16.68
N VAL A 335 0.32 -18.75 -17.99
CA VAL A 335 0.83 -19.78 -18.93
C VAL A 335 2.26 -20.19 -18.56
N GLY A 336 3.09 -19.23 -18.12
CA GLY A 336 4.45 -19.51 -17.65
C GLY A 336 4.52 -20.40 -16.41
N LYS A 337 3.46 -20.44 -15.58
CA LYS A 337 3.36 -21.33 -14.41
C LYS A 337 2.99 -22.77 -14.81
N ILE A 338 2.37 -22.97 -15.97
CA ILE A 338 2.02 -24.30 -16.51
C ILE A 338 3.25 -24.95 -17.19
N CYS A 339 4.08 -24.15 -17.85
CA CYS A 339 5.32 -24.63 -18.48
C CYS A 339 6.42 -24.97 -17.48
N LYS A 340 6.39 -24.38 -16.28
CA LYS A 340 7.17 -24.86 -15.13
C LYS A 340 6.40 -26.04 -14.55
N GLY A 341 6.83 -27.25 -14.88
CA GLY A 341 6.07 -28.48 -14.61
C GLY A 341 5.55 -28.62 -13.16
N PRO A 342 4.54 -29.47 -12.95
CA PRO A 342 3.87 -29.64 -11.66
C PRO A 342 4.72 -30.47 -10.70
N ASN A 343 5.90 -29.98 -10.33
CA ASN A 343 6.63 -30.51 -9.20
C ASN A 343 6.47 -29.52 -8.06
N VAL A 344 5.90 -29.99 -6.95
CA VAL A 344 5.55 -29.27 -5.72
C VAL A 344 4.15 -28.62 -5.72
N ALA A 345 3.11 -29.45 -5.83
CA ALA A 345 1.77 -29.03 -5.38
C ALA A 345 0.88 -30.20 -4.92
N PHE A 346 1.43 -31.29 -4.38
CA PHE A 346 0.65 -32.30 -3.65
C PHE A 346 1.61 -33.14 -2.80
N GLY A 347 1.62 -32.93 -1.48
CA GLY A 347 2.39 -33.70 -0.52
C GLY A 347 2.68 -32.92 0.77
N ASP A 348 2.27 -33.50 1.90
CA ASP A 348 2.59 -33.16 3.29
C ASP A 348 1.93 -31.95 3.96
N HIS A 349 0.74 -32.22 4.52
CA HIS A 349 0.43 -31.78 5.89
C HIS A 349 1.30 -32.60 6.87
N GLY A 350 2.47 -32.07 7.24
CA GLY A 350 3.39 -32.67 8.21
C GLY A 350 4.21 -31.60 8.92
N LEU A 351 4.44 -31.80 10.22
CA LEU A 351 4.95 -30.86 11.22
C LEU A 351 6.17 -29.97 10.84
N TYR A 352 6.08 -28.71 11.29
CA TYR A 352 7.11 -27.72 11.62
C TYR A 352 8.60 -28.10 11.50
N ARG A 353 9.35 -27.29 10.74
CA ARG A 353 10.65 -26.75 11.19
C ARG A 353 10.92 -25.39 10.53
N GLY A 354 11.38 -24.45 11.36
CA GLY A 354 11.47 -23.01 11.06
C GLY A 354 12.10 -22.66 9.72
N GLY A 355 11.34 -21.88 8.95
CA GLY A 355 11.73 -21.17 7.75
C GLY A 355 10.72 -20.03 7.56
N THR A 356 11.18 -18.89 7.04
CA THR A 356 10.43 -17.65 6.79
C THR A 356 8.95 -17.84 6.39
N PRO A 357 8.05 -16.93 6.82
CA PRO A 357 6.62 -17.04 6.49
C PRO A 357 6.44 -17.17 4.97
N PRO A 358 5.54 -18.05 4.50
CA PRO A 358 5.30 -18.22 3.09
C PRO A 358 4.81 -16.90 2.51
N SER A 359 5.51 -16.38 1.50
CA SER A 359 5.01 -15.25 0.70
C SER A 359 3.60 -15.59 0.19
N PRO A 360 2.62 -14.66 0.26
CA PRO A 360 1.29 -14.93 -0.26
C PRO A 360 1.40 -15.35 -1.73
N PRO A 361 0.66 -16.38 -2.16
CA PRO A 361 0.71 -16.78 -3.55
C PRO A 361 0.19 -15.63 -4.41
N SER A 362 1.05 -15.08 -5.28
CA SER A 362 0.72 -14.02 -6.25
C SER A 362 -0.48 -14.37 -7.16
N SER A 363 -0.86 -15.64 -7.20
CA SER A 363 -2.12 -16.14 -7.72
C SER A 363 -2.82 -16.92 -6.61
N PHE A 364 -3.94 -16.41 -6.12
CA PHE A 364 -4.71 -17.01 -5.01
C PHE A 364 -5.31 -18.38 -5.40
N GLY A 365 -4.48 -19.44 -5.41
CA GLY A 365 -4.86 -20.82 -5.72
C GLY A 365 -5.40 -21.08 -7.14
N TRP A 366 -5.54 -20.05 -7.98
CA TRP A 366 -6.00 -20.20 -9.36
C TRP A 366 -4.81 -20.40 -10.29
N SER A 367 -4.67 -21.64 -10.76
CA SER A 367 -3.92 -22.02 -11.96
C SER A 367 -4.93 -22.30 -13.06
N LEU A 368 -4.71 -21.76 -14.26
CA LEU A 368 -5.47 -22.12 -15.46
C LEU A 368 -5.64 -23.65 -15.55
N GLY A 369 -6.83 -24.14 -15.24
CA GLY A 369 -7.12 -25.56 -15.24
C GLY A 369 -7.30 -26.10 -16.64
N CYS A 370 -7.15 -27.42 -16.85
CA CYS A 370 -7.43 -28.04 -18.15
C CYS A 370 -8.88 -27.76 -18.63
N ARG A 371 -9.84 -27.62 -17.72
CA ARG A 371 -11.24 -27.28 -18.04
C ARG A 371 -11.39 -25.86 -18.59
N GLU A 372 -10.69 -24.89 -18.02
CA GLU A 372 -10.72 -23.49 -18.46
C GLU A 372 -10.00 -23.34 -19.80
N LEU A 373 -8.86 -24.02 -19.98
CA LEU A 373 -8.17 -24.10 -21.26
C LEU A 373 -9.07 -24.69 -22.36
N LEU A 374 -9.79 -25.77 -22.07
CA LEU A 374 -10.76 -26.37 -23.01
C LEU A 374 -11.91 -25.40 -23.33
N LEU A 375 -12.39 -24.64 -22.35
CA LEU A 375 -13.43 -23.63 -22.55
C LEU A 375 -12.92 -22.44 -23.40
N TYR A 376 -11.72 -21.93 -23.13
CA TYR A 376 -11.13 -20.86 -23.94
C TYR A 376 -10.81 -21.32 -25.35
N PHE A 377 -10.33 -22.56 -25.51
CA PHE A 377 -10.09 -23.15 -26.82
C PHE A 377 -11.40 -23.34 -27.61
N SER A 378 -12.46 -23.83 -26.95
CA SER A 378 -13.76 -23.99 -27.61
C SER A 378 -14.37 -22.64 -28.00
N LEU A 379 -14.29 -21.62 -27.14
CA LEU A 379 -14.73 -20.25 -27.47
C LEU A 379 -13.98 -19.68 -28.68
N LEU A 380 -12.66 -19.83 -28.71
CA LEU A 380 -11.84 -19.39 -29.83
C LEU A 380 -12.22 -20.12 -31.13
N LEU A 381 -12.39 -21.44 -31.06
CA LEU A 381 -12.77 -22.25 -32.24
C LEU A 381 -14.15 -21.84 -32.76
N VAL A 382 -15.13 -21.60 -31.89
CA VAL A 382 -16.46 -21.11 -32.28
C VAL A 382 -16.36 -19.72 -32.92
N ALA A 383 -15.59 -18.80 -32.35
CA ALA A 383 -15.40 -17.45 -32.92
C ALA A 383 -14.80 -17.51 -34.33
N MET A 384 -13.82 -18.39 -34.54
CA MET A 384 -13.15 -18.57 -35.83
C MET A 384 -14.07 -19.22 -36.87
N VAL A 385 -14.88 -20.20 -36.45
CA VAL A 385 -15.88 -20.83 -37.31
C VAL A 385 -16.97 -19.83 -37.70
N GLU A 386 -17.49 -19.04 -36.76
CA GLU A 386 -18.48 -18.00 -37.02
C GLU A 386 -17.96 -17.02 -38.09
N VAL A 387 -16.79 -16.43 -37.86
CA VAL A 387 -16.16 -15.50 -38.82
C VAL A 387 -15.95 -16.13 -40.18
N GLY A 388 -15.43 -17.36 -40.22
CA GLY A 388 -15.16 -18.07 -41.47
C GLY A 388 -16.44 -18.31 -42.28
N LEU A 389 -17.52 -18.71 -41.62
CA LEU A 389 -18.83 -18.93 -42.25
C LEU A 389 -19.42 -17.60 -42.73
N LEU A 390 -19.40 -16.55 -41.90
CA LEU A 390 -19.91 -15.23 -42.26
C LEU A 390 -19.18 -14.67 -43.49
N HIS A 391 -17.85 -14.77 -43.52
CA HIS A 391 -17.08 -14.29 -44.67
C HIS A 391 -17.33 -15.13 -45.94
N HIS A 392 -17.51 -16.45 -45.82
CA HIS A 392 -17.82 -17.33 -46.95
C HIS A 392 -19.21 -17.05 -47.56
N PHE A 393 -20.25 -16.99 -46.73
CA PHE A 393 -21.62 -16.80 -47.21
C PHE A 393 -21.87 -15.36 -47.69
N PHE A 394 -21.36 -14.35 -46.99
CA PHE A 394 -21.60 -12.96 -47.36
C PHE A 394 -20.64 -12.42 -48.42
N GLY A 395 -19.41 -12.93 -48.51
CA GLY A 395 -18.52 -12.65 -49.64
C GLY A 395 -19.11 -13.09 -50.98
N SER A 396 -19.88 -14.19 -50.99
CA SER A 396 -20.58 -14.67 -52.19
C SER A 396 -21.89 -13.92 -52.48
N ALA A 397 -22.65 -13.54 -51.45
CA ALA A 397 -23.95 -12.86 -51.58
C ALA A 397 -23.83 -11.39 -52.03
N GLN A 398 -22.74 -10.69 -51.67
CA GLN A 398 -22.52 -9.29 -52.07
C GLN A 398 -22.31 -9.11 -53.59
N SER A 399 -21.86 -10.15 -54.30
CA SER A 399 -21.76 -10.13 -55.77
C SER A 399 -23.11 -10.22 -56.51
N GLN A 400 -24.21 -10.57 -55.83
CA GLN A 400 -25.51 -10.81 -56.47
C GLN A 400 -26.60 -9.76 -56.16
N GLY A 401 -26.32 -8.74 -55.34
CA GLY A 401 -27.14 -7.50 -55.25
C GLY A 401 -28.61 -7.62 -54.81
N LEU A 402 -29.06 -8.76 -54.28
CA LEU A 402 -30.49 -9.09 -54.18
C LEU A 402 -31.15 -8.95 -52.79
N VAL A 403 -30.44 -8.50 -51.73
CA VAL A 403 -31.01 -8.37 -50.37
C VAL A 403 -30.49 -7.10 -49.69
N PRO A 404 -31.30 -6.31 -48.94
CA PRO A 404 -30.77 -5.31 -48.00
C PRO A 404 -29.74 -6.01 -47.09
N GLY A 405 -28.55 -5.40 -46.95
CA GLY A 405 -27.38 -6.09 -46.38
C GLY A 405 -27.68 -6.75 -45.01
N PRO A 406 -26.93 -7.78 -44.60
CA PRO A 406 -27.13 -8.52 -43.33
C PRO A 406 -26.74 -7.76 -42.05
N GLN A 407 -26.17 -6.55 -42.18
CA GLN A 407 -25.65 -5.75 -41.07
C GLN A 407 -26.74 -5.12 -40.18
N PRO A 408 -27.87 -4.56 -40.69
CA PRO A 408 -28.96 -3.99 -39.90
C PRO A 408 -29.62 -4.93 -38.85
N PRO A 409 -29.92 -6.22 -39.12
CA PRO A 409 -30.47 -7.09 -38.07
C PRO A 409 -29.48 -7.31 -36.91
N VAL A 410 -28.17 -7.44 -37.21
CA VAL A 410 -27.12 -7.53 -36.18
C VAL A 410 -27.02 -6.22 -35.39
N SER A 411 -27.18 -5.07 -36.05
CA SER A 411 -27.24 -3.75 -35.40
C SER A 411 -28.38 -3.65 -34.37
N TYR A 412 -29.59 -4.11 -34.71
CA TYR A 412 -30.71 -4.13 -33.75
C TYR A 412 -30.47 -5.11 -32.59
N LEU A 413 -29.83 -6.24 -32.86
CA LEU A 413 -29.42 -7.18 -31.81
C LEU A 413 -28.45 -6.51 -30.82
N ILE A 414 -27.42 -5.82 -31.31
CA ILE A 414 -26.44 -5.09 -30.48
C ILE A 414 -27.13 -4.04 -29.59
N LEU A 415 -28.08 -3.26 -30.14
CA LEU A 415 -28.86 -2.28 -29.38
C LEU A 415 -29.68 -2.94 -28.26
N SER A 416 -30.34 -4.07 -28.55
CA SER A 416 -31.12 -4.80 -27.55
C SER A 416 -30.26 -5.42 -26.44
N LEU A 417 -29.10 -5.99 -26.81
CA LEU A 417 -28.14 -6.57 -25.88
C LEU A 417 -27.58 -5.52 -24.94
N PHE A 418 -27.28 -4.32 -25.43
CA PHE A 418 -26.82 -3.21 -24.60
C PHE A 418 -27.87 -2.79 -23.58
N GLY A 419 -29.12 -2.55 -24.01
CA GLY A 419 -30.21 -2.17 -23.11
C GLY A 419 -30.45 -3.23 -22.01
N LEU A 420 -30.44 -4.51 -22.37
CA LEU A 420 -30.62 -5.61 -21.42
C LEU A 420 -29.43 -5.76 -20.46
N CYS A 421 -28.18 -5.71 -20.95
CA CYS A 421 -27.01 -5.79 -20.10
C CYS A 421 -26.90 -4.59 -19.15
N TRP A 422 -27.24 -3.39 -19.62
CA TRP A 422 -27.24 -2.15 -18.84
C TRP A 422 -28.29 -2.19 -17.72
N THR A 423 -29.53 -2.56 -18.03
CA THR A 423 -30.60 -2.69 -17.00
C THR A 423 -30.26 -3.73 -15.95
N LEU A 424 -29.75 -4.91 -16.35
CA LEU A 424 -29.32 -5.95 -15.42
C LEU A 424 -28.14 -5.51 -14.53
N LYS A 425 -27.32 -4.54 -14.97
CA LYS A 425 -26.26 -3.94 -14.15
C LYS A 425 -26.82 -3.10 -13.03
N GLU A 426 -27.69 -2.16 -13.40
CA GLU A 426 -28.18 -1.10 -12.53
C GLU A 426 -29.00 -1.68 -11.37
N ILE A 427 -29.63 -2.84 -11.58
CA ILE A 427 -30.38 -3.58 -10.55
C ILE A 427 -29.46 -4.21 -9.48
N GLN A 428 -28.15 -4.38 -9.72
CA GLN A 428 -27.24 -5.08 -8.81
C GLN A 428 -26.63 -4.18 -7.71
N GLY A 429 -26.55 -2.87 -7.95
CA GLY A 429 -25.91 -1.93 -7.02
C GLY A 429 -26.86 -1.39 -5.95
N ALA A 430 -26.31 -0.82 -4.88
CA ALA A 430 -27.08 -0.12 -3.84
C ALA A 430 -27.79 1.14 -4.38
N TYR A 431 -27.23 1.76 -5.42
CA TYR A 431 -27.80 2.91 -6.11
C TYR A 431 -27.93 2.66 -7.61
N VAL A 432 -28.90 3.34 -8.22
CA VAL A 432 -29.24 3.32 -9.65
C VAL A 432 -28.95 4.69 -10.26
N PHE A 433 -28.72 4.75 -11.58
CA PHE A 433 -28.48 5.96 -12.37
C PHE A 433 -27.28 6.75 -11.88
N GLY A 434 -26.13 6.08 -11.75
CA GLY A 434 -24.87 6.75 -11.39
C GLY A 434 -24.85 7.31 -9.96
N GLY A 435 -25.58 6.67 -9.03
CA GLY A 435 -25.54 7.01 -7.61
C GLY A 435 -26.60 7.99 -7.13
N ILE A 436 -27.61 8.33 -7.95
CA ILE A 436 -28.60 9.36 -7.64
C ILE A 436 -29.74 8.80 -6.78
N PHE A 437 -30.26 7.62 -7.14
CA PHE A 437 -31.43 7.02 -6.49
C PHE A 437 -31.06 5.71 -5.81
N LEU A 438 -31.57 5.49 -4.60
CA LEU A 438 -31.43 4.22 -3.90
C LEU A 438 -32.17 3.11 -4.65
N ASN A 439 -31.52 1.96 -4.78
CA ASN A 439 -32.12 0.80 -5.43
C ASN A 439 -33.11 0.11 -4.48
N PRO A 440 -34.42 0.06 -4.78
CA PRO A 440 -35.40 -0.63 -3.94
C PRO A 440 -35.23 -2.16 -3.93
N LEU A 441 -34.57 -2.73 -4.94
CA LEU A 441 -34.35 -4.17 -5.07
C LEU A 441 -33.12 -4.68 -4.30
N TYR A 442 -32.25 -3.77 -3.83
CA TYR A 442 -31.07 -4.14 -3.07
C TYR A 442 -31.45 -4.51 -1.61
N PRO A 443 -30.86 -5.57 -1.02
CA PRO A 443 -31.19 -6.00 0.32
C PRO A 443 -30.95 -4.90 1.38
N LYS A 444 -31.96 -4.66 2.22
CA LYS A 444 -31.96 -3.70 3.34
C LYS A 444 -31.77 -4.44 4.67
N GLU A 445 -31.27 -3.72 5.69
CA GLU A 445 -31.04 -4.18 7.08
C GLU A 445 -29.97 -5.28 7.19
N MET A 446 -28.75 -4.85 7.52
CA MET A 446 -27.53 -5.66 7.46
C MET A 446 -27.11 -6.29 8.80
N SER A 447 -28.04 -6.46 9.74
CA SER A 447 -27.70 -6.93 11.10
C SER A 447 -27.12 -8.35 11.14
N SER A 448 -27.39 -9.19 10.12
CA SER A 448 -26.76 -10.51 10.01
C SER A 448 -26.33 -10.84 8.57
N VAL A 449 -25.19 -11.50 8.43
CA VAL A 449 -24.70 -11.97 7.11
C VAL A 449 -25.64 -13.01 6.49
N GLN A 450 -26.29 -13.83 7.32
CA GLN A 450 -27.19 -14.88 6.87
C GLN A 450 -28.46 -14.29 6.24
N THR A 451 -29.08 -13.30 6.87
CA THR A 451 -30.26 -12.61 6.31
C THR A 451 -29.91 -11.87 5.02
N PHE A 452 -28.73 -11.24 4.96
CA PHE A 452 -28.22 -10.60 3.75
C PHE A 452 -28.07 -11.62 2.60
N ARG A 453 -27.41 -12.76 2.83
CA ARG A 453 -27.24 -13.81 1.82
C ARG A 453 -28.58 -14.37 1.30
N GLN A 454 -29.59 -14.48 2.15
CA GLN A 454 -30.92 -14.94 1.76
C GLN A 454 -31.66 -13.93 0.87
N ARG A 455 -31.65 -12.64 1.25
CA ARG A 455 -32.31 -11.57 0.49
C ARG A 455 -31.61 -11.26 -0.83
N ASP A 456 -30.30 -11.53 -0.94
CA ASP A 456 -29.50 -11.30 -2.14
C ASP A 456 -29.72 -12.38 -3.24
N ARG A 457 -30.31 -13.52 -2.91
CA ARG A 457 -30.53 -14.67 -3.83
C ARG A 457 -31.12 -14.33 -5.21
N PRO A 458 -32.18 -13.52 -5.37
CA PRO A 458 -32.73 -13.18 -6.70
C PRO A 458 -31.75 -12.37 -7.57
N LEU A 459 -30.88 -11.56 -6.96
CA LEU A 459 -29.87 -10.78 -7.68
C LEU A 459 -28.81 -11.69 -8.31
N TYR A 460 -28.52 -12.86 -7.71
CA TYR A 460 -27.63 -13.86 -8.32
C TYR A 460 -28.12 -14.36 -9.67
N THR A 461 -29.42 -14.60 -9.82
CA THR A 461 -29.98 -15.08 -11.10
C THR A 461 -29.85 -14.02 -12.18
N ALA A 462 -30.17 -12.76 -11.85
CA ALA A 462 -30.00 -11.63 -12.77
C ALA A 462 -28.52 -11.42 -13.16
N ALA A 463 -27.61 -11.57 -12.19
CA ALA A 463 -26.17 -11.51 -12.43
C ALA A 463 -25.67 -12.64 -13.35
N ALA A 464 -26.15 -13.87 -13.17
CA ALA A 464 -25.80 -14.99 -14.03
C ALA A 464 -26.26 -14.77 -15.48
N ILE A 465 -27.49 -14.27 -15.67
CA ILE A 465 -28.01 -13.92 -17.00
C ILE A 465 -27.15 -12.84 -17.65
N ARG A 466 -26.87 -11.74 -16.92
CA ARG A 466 -25.98 -10.67 -17.40
C ARG A 466 -24.62 -11.22 -17.83
N ARG A 467 -24.04 -12.12 -17.04
CA ARG A 467 -22.72 -12.69 -17.33
C ARG A 467 -22.69 -13.47 -18.64
N VAL A 468 -23.69 -14.33 -18.86
CA VAL A 468 -23.83 -15.08 -20.13
C VAL A 468 -24.02 -14.11 -21.30
N LEU A 469 -24.90 -13.12 -21.16
CA LEU A 469 -25.14 -12.14 -22.22
C LEU A 469 -23.88 -11.32 -22.54
N LEU A 470 -23.13 -10.89 -21.54
CA LEU A 470 -22.00 -9.98 -21.72
C LEU A 470 -20.72 -10.69 -22.19
N TYR A 471 -20.41 -11.88 -21.67
CA TYR A 471 -19.15 -12.57 -21.98
C TYR A 471 -19.28 -13.66 -23.04
N LEU A 472 -20.50 -14.18 -23.28
CA LEU A 472 -20.74 -15.20 -24.31
C LEU A 472 -21.46 -14.59 -25.51
N VAL A 473 -22.65 -14.02 -25.35
CA VAL A 473 -23.50 -13.61 -26.49
C VAL A 473 -23.01 -12.33 -27.18
N SER A 474 -22.67 -11.30 -26.40
CA SER A 474 -22.31 -9.97 -26.94
C SER A 474 -21.01 -9.99 -27.76
N PRO A 475 -19.93 -10.70 -27.37
CA PRO A 475 -18.71 -10.75 -28.17
C PRO A 475 -18.91 -11.34 -29.57
N PHE A 476 -19.67 -12.44 -29.70
CA PHE A 476 -20.00 -13.03 -31.00
C PHE A 476 -20.83 -12.09 -31.86
N ALA A 477 -21.86 -11.44 -31.30
CA ALA A 477 -22.64 -10.44 -32.03
C ALA A 477 -21.80 -9.26 -32.54
N MET A 478 -20.83 -8.78 -31.74
CA MET A 478 -19.93 -7.72 -32.14
C MET A 478 -18.91 -8.18 -33.21
N ILE A 479 -18.37 -9.39 -33.07
CA ILE A 479 -17.47 -9.98 -34.08
C ILE A 479 -18.21 -10.17 -35.41
N ALA A 480 -19.45 -10.65 -35.38
CA ALA A 480 -20.29 -10.77 -36.56
C ALA A 480 -20.46 -9.43 -37.26
N PHE A 481 -20.78 -8.36 -36.52
CA PHE A 481 -20.89 -7.01 -37.08
C PHE A 481 -19.58 -6.54 -37.72
N LEU A 482 -18.44 -6.69 -37.03
CA LEU A 482 -17.13 -6.26 -37.55
C LEU A 482 -16.70 -7.07 -38.78
N SER A 483 -17.03 -8.37 -38.83
CA SER A 483 -16.67 -9.27 -39.93
C SER A 483 -17.44 -9.00 -41.23
N MET A 484 -18.61 -8.35 -41.13
CA MET A 484 -19.47 -7.99 -42.27
C MET A 484 -19.18 -6.59 -42.83
N ASP A 485 -18.23 -5.85 -42.24
CA ASP A 485 -17.98 -4.46 -42.60
C ASP A 485 -17.22 -4.31 -43.92
N LYS A 486 -17.63 -3.32 -44.73
CA LYS A 486 -17.06 -3.08 -46.07
C LYS A 486 -15.65 -2.48 -46.00
N SER A 487 -15.29 -1.79 -44.92
CA SER A 487 -13.97 -1.14 -44.81
C SER A 487 -12.82 -2.14 -44.63
N LEU A 488 -13.13 -3.42 -44.38
CA LEU A 488 -12.16 -4.53 -44.41
C LEU A 488 -11.48 -4.70 -45.78
N HIS A 489 -12.05 -4.22 -46.89
CA HIS A 489 -11.39 -4.32 -48.18
C HIS A 489 -10.24 -3.30 -48.38
N LEU A 490 -10.08 -2.32 -47.48
CA LEU A 490 -9.08 -1.24 -47.56
C LEU A 490 -7.98 -1.36 -46.47
N LEU A 491 -7.73 -2.58 -45.96
CA LEU A 491 -6.82 -2.85 -44.82
C LEU A 491 -5.35 -2.45 -45.04
N HIS A 492 -4.91 -2.20 -46.27
CA HIS A 492 -3.54 -1.72 -46.57
C HIS A 492 -3.32 -0.26 -46.16
N SER A 493 -4.31 0.43 -45.58
CA SER A 493 -4.07 1.68 -44.85
C SER A 493 -3.63 1.41 -43.41
N ALA A 494 -2.54 2.04 -42.98
CA ALA A 494 -2.03 1.89 -41.62
C ALA A 494 -3.09 2.23 -40.53
N SER A 495 -3.93 3.25 -40.78
CA SER A 495 -4.99 3.66 -39.85
C SER A 495 -6.08 2.59 -39.69
N LEU A 496 -6.48 1.95 -40.78
CA LEU A 496 -7.48 0.89 -40.78
C LEU A 496 -6.93 -0.39 -40.13
N SER A 497 -5.67 -0.75 -40.39
CA SER A 497 -5.02 -1.89 -39.73
C SER A 497 -5.00 -1.73 -38.21
N VAL A 498 -4.60 -0.55 -37.70
CA VAL A 498 -4.62 -0.24 -36.27
C VAL A 498 -6.05 -0.25 -35.72
N GLY A 499 -6.99 0.40 -36.43
CA GLY A 499 -8.40 0.48 -36.04
C GLY A 499 -9.07 -0.89 -35.89
N PHE A 500 -8.86 -1.81 -36.84
CA PHE A 500 -9.41 -3.16 -36.77
C PHE A 500 -8.69 -4.05 -35.75
N THR A 501 -7.37 -3.92 -35.61
CA THR A 501 -6.61 -4.61 -34.55
C THR A 501 -7.18 -4.27 -33.17
N ARG A 502 -7.44 -2.99 -32.93
CA ARG A 502 -8.11 -2.50 -31.73
C ARG A 502 -9.53 -3.06 -31.61
N ALA A 503 -10.36 -2.90 -32.65
CA ALA A 503 -11.77 -3.26 -32.59
C ALA A 503 -11.98 -4.74 -32.21
N PHE A 504 -11.26 -5.66 -32.86
CA PHE A 504 -11.37 -7.09 -32.55
C PHE A 504 -10.83 -7.45 -31.16
N ARG A 505 -9.81 -6.73 -30.66
CA ARG A 505 -9.29 -6.97 -29.31
C ARG A 505 -10.23 -6.46 -28.22
N VAL A 506 -10.73 -5.23 -28.34
CA VAL A 506 -11.55 -4.60 -27.28
C VAL A 506 -12.84 -5.38 -27.02
N VAL A 507 -13.39 -6.04 -28.04
CA VAL A 507 -14.54 -6.97 -27.91
C VAL A 507 -14.31 -8.01 -26.80
N TRP A 508 -13.08 -8.53 -26.69
CA TRP A 508 -12.70 -9.48 -25.65
C TRP A 508 -12.16 -8.76 -24.40
N GLN A 509 -11.27 -7.78 -24.57
CA GLN A 509 -10.61 -7.09 -23.45
C GLN A 509 -11.61 -6.42 -22.49
N ASN A 510 -12.62 -5.74 -23.03
CA ASN A 510 -13.68 -5.08 -22.26
C ASN A 510 -14.97 -5.01 -23.08
N SER A 511 -15.71 -6.12 -23.08
CA SER A 511 -16.94 -6.29 -23.88
C SER A 511 -18.02 -5.26 -23.55
N GLU A 512 -18.06 -4.73 -22.32
CA GLU A 512 -19.06 -3.73 -21.91
C GLU A 512 -18.82 -2.37 -22.59
N ASP A 513 -17.58 -1.91 -22.60
CA ASP A 513 -17.22 -0.65 -23.25
C ASP A 513 -17.19 -0.78 -24.78
N ALA A 514 -16.81 -1.96 -25.32
CA ALA A 514 -16.95 -2.26 -26.74
C ALA A 514 -18.42 -2.18 -27.19
N LEU A 515 -19.33 -2.75 -26.41
CA LEU A 515 -20.76 -2.75 -26.74
C LEU A 515 -21.31 -1.33 -26.77
N LEU A 516 -20.93 -0.47 -25.82
CA LEU A 516 -21.28 0.95 -25.82
C LEU A 516 -20.73 1.68 -27.06
N GLN A 517 -19.46 1.47 -27.41
CA GLN A 517 -18.83 2.10 -28.59
C GLN A 517 -19.56 1.70 -29.88
N MET A 518 -19.90 0.42 -30.03
CA MET A 518 -20.62 -0.12 -31.18
C MET A 518 -22.04 0.44 -31.29
N VAL A 519 -22.75 0.54 -30.16
CA VAL A 519 -24.08 1.15 -30.10
C VAL A 519 -24.07 2.60 -30.59
N VAL A 520 -23.06 3.39 -30.21
CA VAL A 520 -22.94 4.78 -30.66
C VAL A 520 -22.73 4.83 -32.17
N VAL A 521 -21.78 4.05 -32.72
CA VAL A 521 -21.54 4.01 -34.17
C VAL A 521 -22.77 3.55 -34.94
N VAL A 522 -23.42 2.47 -34.49
CA VAL A 522 -24.66 1.94 -35.07
C VAL A 522 -25.79 2.98 -35.03
N SER A 523 -25.93 3.72 -33.93
CA SER A 523 -26.97 4.75 -33.80
C SER A 523 -26.73 5.91 -34.76
N VAL A 524 -25.47 6.32 -34.96
CA VAL A 524 -25.11 7.33 -35.96
C VAL A 524 -25.40 6.83 -37.38
N GLN A 525 -25.06 5.58 -37.70
CA GLN A 525 -25.36 4.97 -39.01
C GLN A 525 -26.87 4.88 -39.27
N LEU A 526 -27.66 4.46 -38.27
CA LEU A 526 -29.12 4.40 -38.39
C LEU A 526 -29.76 5.79 -38.51
N ALA A 527 -29.21 6.80 -37.83
CA ALA A 527 -29.68 8.18 -37.92
C ALA A 527 -29.35 8.85 -39.27
N ALA A 528 -28.18 8.52 -39.85
CA ALA A 528 -27.79 9.01 -41.17
C ALA A 528 -28.64 8.41 -42.31
N GLY A 529 -29.16 7.19 -42.12
CA GLY A 529 -30.03 6.52 -43.09
C GLY A 529 -29.31 6.29 -44.42
N ASN A 530 -29.80 6.90 -45.49
CA ASN A 530 -29.17 6.85 -46.83
C ASN A 530 -28.26 8.07 -47.12
N ASN A 531 -28.16 9.03 -46.21
CA ASN A 531 -27.34 10.22 -46.43
C ASN A 531 -25.88 9.91 -46.05
N LEU A 532 -24.96 10.12 -47.00
CA LEU A 532 -23.52 10.04 -46.74
C LEU A 532 -23.10 11.21 -45.85
N LEU A 533 -22.40 10.91 -44.76
CA LEU A 533 -21.77 11.91 -43.90
C LEU A 533 -20.31 12.09 -44.38
N PRO A 534 -20.01 13.13 -45.19
CA PRO A 534 -18.68 13.30 -45.77
C PRO A 534 -17.61 13.37 -44.68
N GLY A 535 -16.54 12.59 -44.83
CA GLY A 535 -15.46 12.48 -43.85
C GLY A 535 -15.71 11.50 -42.70
N TRP A 536 -16.95 11.22 -42.28
CA TRP A 536 -17.23 10.17 -41.28
C TRP A 536 -17.17 8.79 -41.90
N ASP A 537 -17.83 8.62 -43.05
CA ASP A 537 -17.89 7.33 -43.76
C ASP A 537 -16.54 6.93 -44.36
N ASP A 538 -15.69 7.92 -44.69
CA ASP A 538 -14.35 7.71 -45.28
C ASP A 538 -13.32 7.16 -44.27
N LEU A 539 -13.55 7.31 -42.96
CA LEU A 539 -12.62 6.85 -41.91
C LEU A 539 -12.59 5.32 -41.76
N GLY A 540 -13.67 4.64 -42.15
CA GLY A 540 -13.89 3.21 -41.90
C GLY A 540 -14.23 2.87 -40.44
N THR A 541 -14.96 1.77 -40.23
CA THR A 541 -15.56 1.45 -38.93
C THR A 541 -14.54 1.20 -37.82
N GLY A 542 -13.37 0.63 -38.13
CA GLY A 542 -12.30 0.45 -37.13
C GLY A 542 -11.79 1.77 -36.54
N VAL A 543 -11.62 2.80 -37.38
CA VAL A 543 -11.17 4.13 -36.94
C VAL A 543 -12.31 4.91 -36.28
N GLN A 544 -13.54 4.77 -36.77
CA GLN A 544 -14.74 5.32 -36.10
C GLN A 544 -14.84 4.82 -34.66
N LEU A 545 -14.69 3.51 -34.41
CA LEU A 545 -14.72 2.92 -33.08
C LEU A 545 -13.57 3.40 -32.19
N LEU A 546 -12.38 3.60 -32.76
CA LEU A 546 -11.23 4.18 -32.05
C LEU A 546 -11.56 5.61 -31.59
N LEU A 547 -12.06 6.45 -32.49
CA LEU A 547 -12.42 7.85 -32.19
C LEU A 547 -13.54 7.92 -31.16
N VAL A 548 -14.61 7.13 -31.33
CA VAL A 548 -15.73 7.06 -30.38
C VAL A 548 -15.24 6.59 -29.00
N GLY A 549 -14.39 5.57 -28.95
CA GLY A 549 -13.79 5.11 -27.69
C GLY A 549 -12.96 6.19 -26.99
N LEU A 550 -12.14 6.94 -27.74
CA LEU A 550 -11.39 8.07 -27.21
C LEU A 550 -12.35 9.17 -26.70
N LEU A 551 -13.36 9.54 -27.48
CA LEU A 551 -14.31 10.60 -27.11
C LEU A 551 -15.14 10.24 -25.87
N ILE A 552 -15.62 8.99 -25.76
CA ILE A 552 -16.36 8.51 -24.59
C ILE A 552 -15.48 8.56 -23.34
N ASP A 553 -14.22 8.12 -23.44
CA ASP A 553 -13.29 8.20 -22.32
C ASP A 553 -13.01 9.66 -21.90
N ARG A 554 -12.69 10.53 -22.85
CA ARG A 554 -12.42 11.95 -22.58
C ARG A 554 -13.64 12.68 -22.02
N LEU A 555 -14.85 12.36 -22.51
CA LEU A 555 -16.10 12.88 -21.96
C LEU A 555 -16.33 12.38 -20.52
N THR A 556 -16.08 11.10 -20.25
CA THR A 556 -16.21 10.52 -18.90
C THR A 556 -15.23 11.17 -17.93
N GLN A 557 -13.97 11.37 -18.34
CA GLN A 557 -12.98 12.11 -17.55
C GLN A 557 -13.38 13.57 -17.33
N PHE A 558 -13.91 14.25 -18.35
CA PHE A 558 -14.40 15.61 -18.22
C PHE A 558 -15.54 15.72 -17.21
N LEU A 559 -16.54 14.82 -17.27
CA LEU A 559 -17.66 14.79 -16.33
C LEU A 559 -17.19 14.47 -14.90
N ALA A 560 -16.25 13.54 -14.72
CA ALA A 560 -15.68 13.23 -13.42
C ALA A 560 -14.90 14.40 -12.81
N LYS A 561 -14.10 15.10 -13.62
CA LYS A 561 -13.37 16.32 -13.23
C LYS A 561 -14.30 17.49 -12.95
N LEU A 562 -15.38 17.63 -13.72
CA LEU A 562 -16.41 18.64 -13.48
C LEU A 562 -17.13 18.38 -12.15
N LYS A 563 -17.52 17.12 -11.89
CA LYS A 563 -18.10 16.74 -10.58
C LYS A 563 -17.15 17.09 -9.45
N PHE A 564 -15.86 16.74 -9.58
CA PHE A 564 -14.84 17.07 -8.58
C PHE A 564 -14.68 18.58 -8.37
N THR A 565 -14.60 19.37 -9.44
CA THR A 565 -14.51 20.83 -9.42
C THR A 565 -15.70 21.44 -8.69
N LEU A 566 -16.92 20.99 -9.02
CA LEU A 566 -18.15 21.43 -8.37
C LEU A 566 -18.18 21.06 -6.88
N THR A 567 -17.74 19.84 -6.51
CA THR A 567 -17.65 19.44 -5.10
C THR A 567 -16.73 20.38 -4.33
N VAL A 568 -15.52 20.66 -4.81
CA VAL A 568 -14.56 21.57 -4.16
C VAL A 568 -15.11 22.99 -4.06
N MET A 569 -15.77 23.49 -5.10
CA MET A 569 -16.41 24.81 -5.07
C MET A 569 -17.51 24.88 -4.01
N VAL A 570 -18.41 23.89 -3.95
CA VAL A 570 -19.51 23.85 -2.97
C VAL A 570 -18.95 23.73 -1.56
N THR A 571 -18.02 22.82 -1.31
CA THR A 571 -17.47 22.57 0.03
C THR A 571 -16.67 23.75 0.55
N SER A 572 -16.00 24.51 -0.33
CA SER A 572 -15.29 25.74 0.06
C SER A 572 -16.19 26.79 0.74
N TRP A 573 -17.51 26.75 0.50
CA TRP A 573 -18.48 27.63 1.13
C TRP A 573 -19.27 26.96 2.26
N THR A 574 -19.67 25.69 2.08
CA THR A 574 -20.53 24.99 3.03
C THR A 574 -19.77 24.51 4.26
N GLU A 575 -18.50 24.13 4.12
CA GLU A 575 -17.70 23.60 5.23
C GLU A 575 -17.05 24.70 6.08
N LYS A 576 -17.38 24.71 7.37
CA LYS A 576 -16.90 25.74 8.31
C LYS A 576 -15.38 25.79 8.43
N LYS A 577 -14.70 24.63 8.36
CA LYS A 577 -13.24 24.54 8.45
C LYS A 577 -12.53 24.99 7.17
N GLN A 578 -13.20 24.93 6.03
CA GLN A 578 -12.63 25.33 4.73
C GLN A 578 -12.96 26.77 4.34
N ARG A 579 -14.05 27.31 4.91
CA ARG A 579 -14.56 28.64 4.60
C ARG A 579 -13.64 29.74 5.12
N ARG A 580 -12.79 30.25 4.23
CA ARG A 580 -11.94 31.45 4.43
C ARG A 580 -12.71 32.74 4.18
N GLN A 581 -12.18 33.87 4.65
CA GLN A 581 -12.73 35.20 4.31
C GLN A 581 -12.75 35.44 2.79
N SER A 582 -11.74 34.95 2.07
CA SER A 582 -11.63 35.03 0.61
C SER A 582 -12.48 34.00 -0.17
N ALA A 583 -13.19 33.08 0.50
CA ALA A 583 -13.96 32.05 -0.21
C ALA A 583 -15.03 32.65 -1.14
N GLY A 584 -15.70 33.72 -0.70
CA GLY A 584 -16.70 34.43 -1.51
C GLY A 584 -16.09 35.11 -2.74
N THR A 585 -14.91 35.72 -2.60
CA THR A 585 -14.21 36.37 -3.72
C THR A 585 -13.66 35.35 -4.70
N LEU A 586 -13.14 34.21 -4.22
CA LEU A 586 -12.70 33.10 -5.07
C LEU A 586 -13.86 32.48 -5.85
N LEU A 587 -15.03 32.30 -5.23
CA LEU A 587 -16.22 31.81 -5.92
C LEU A 587 -16.73 32.81 -6.97
N ALA A 588 -16.75 34.11 -6.65
CA ALA A 588 -17.09 35.15 -7.62
C ALA A 588 -16.11 35.20 -8.79
N LEU A 589 -14.81 35.03 -8.53
CA LEU A 589 -13.76 34.97 -9.55
C LEU A 589 -13.89 33.73 -10.44
N ASN A 590 -14.17 32.56 -9.86
CA ASN A 590 -14.44 31.36 -10.64
C ASN A 590 -15.72 31.46 -11.48
N ALA A 591 -16.75 32.14 -10.95
CA ALA A 591 -17.98 32.39 -11.69
C ALA A 591 -17.74 33.34 -12.88
N SER A 592 -16.95 34.41 -12.70
CA SER A 592 -16.61 35.34 -13.77
C SER A 592 -15.65 34.74 -14.80
N LEU A 593 -14.71 33.91 -14.35
CA LEU A 593 -13.75 33.16 -15.20
C LEU A 593 -14.22 31.75 -15.54
N CYS A 594 -15.53 31.48 -15.50
CA CYS A 594 -16.10 30.15 -15.77
C CYS A 594 -15.61 29.54 -17.11
N PRO A 595 -15.54 30.29 -18.24
CA PRO A 595 -14.98 29.75 -19.49
C PRO A 595 -13.54 29.28 -19.34
N LEU A 596 -12.71 29.98 -18.55
CA LEU A 596 -11.32 29.61 -18.30
C LEU A 596 -11.24 28.36 -17.42
N VAL A 597 -12.06 28.26 -16.36
CA VAL A 597 -12.13 27.07 -15.50
C VAL A 597 -12.56 25.85 -16.33
N LEU A 598 -13.58 25.99 -17.17
CA LEU A 598 -14.01 24.92 -18.08
C LEU A 598 -12.92 24.56 -19.10
N ALA A 599 -12.17 25.54 -19.61
CA ALA A 599 -11.03 25.29 -20.49
C ALA A 599 -9.91 24.51 -19.78
N VAL A 600 -9.61 24.83 -18.51
CA VAL A 600 -8.65 24.08 -17.68
C VAL A 600 -9.13 22.64 -17.45
N VAL A 601 -10.40 22.45 -17.12
CA VAL A 601 -10.99 21.11 -16.94
C VAL A 601 -10.98 20.32 -18.25
N ALA A 602 -11.31 20.95 -19.37
CA ALA A 602 -11.25 20.34 -20.70
C ALA A 602 -9.83 19.98 -21.12
N LEU A 603 -8.85 20.88 -20.90
CA LEU A 603 -7.45 20.61 -21.18
C LEU A 603 -6.91 19.44 -20.35
N SER A 604 -7.24 19.41 -19.06
CA SER A 604 -6.90 18.31 -18.16
C SER A 604 -7.53 16.98 -18.62
N ALA A 605 -8.79 17.00 -19.07
CA ALA A 605 -9.44 15.82 -19.63
C ALA A 605 -8.79 15.36 -20.93
N LEU A 606 -8.52 16.26 -21.88
CA LEU A 606 -7.89 15.98 -23.17
C LEU A 606 -6.53 15.29 -23.02
N LEU A 607 -5.70 15.83 -22.12
CA LEU A 607 -4.38 15.29 -21.79
C LEU A 607 -4.43 14.04 -20.89
N SER A 608 -5.63 13.63 -20.44
CA SER A 608 -5.80 12.62 -19.38
C SER A 608 -4.96 12.90 -18.13
N ALA A 609 -4.72 14.18 -17.85
CA ALA A 609 -3.98 14.67 -16.71
C ALA A 609 -4.86 14.70 -15.44
N PRO A 610 -4.28 14.66 -14.24
CA PRO A 610 -4.99 14.95 -13.01
C PRO A 610 -5.32 16.45 -12.89
N LEU A 611 -6.41 16.78 -12.19
CA LEU A 611 -6.76 18.16 -11.85
C LEU A 611 -6.32 18.46 -10.41
N LEU A 612 -5.48 19.48 -10.23
CA LEU A 612 -4.87 19.83 -8.95
C LEU A 612 -5.65 20.96 -8.27
N PRO A 613 -6.33 20.74 -7.12
CA PRO A 613 -6.85 21.82 -6.30
C PRO A 613 -5.75 22.39 -5.39
N LEU A 614 -5.26 23.59 -5.68
CA LEU A 614 -4.16 24.19 -4.93
C LEU A 614 -4.57 24.38 -3.45
N PHE A 615 -3.89 23.71 -2.51
CA PHE A 615 -4.21 23.72 -1.07
C PHE A 615 -5.68 23.42 -0.74
N THR A 616 -6.36 22.59 -1.55
CA THR A 616 -7.80 22.34 -1.45
C THR A 616 -8.71 23.55 -1.65
N LEU A 617 -8.16 24.67 -2.13
CA LEU A 617 -8.92 25.84 -2.55
C LEU A 617 -9.59 25.59 -3.90
N PRO A 618 -10.64 26.34 -4.25
CA PRO A 618 -11.24 26.30 -5.59
C PRO A 618 -10.35 27.03 -6.61
N ILE A 619 -9.07 26.66 -6.70
CA ILE A 619 -8.10 27.12 -7.69
C ILE A 619 -7.53 25.86 -8.32
N PHE A 620 -7.77 25.68 -9.62
CA PHE A 620 -7.49 24.43 -10.31
C PHE A 620 -6.34 24.59 -11.30
N LEU A 621 -5.35 23.71 -11.20
CA LEU A 621 -4.23 23.61 -12.15
C LEU A 621 -4.26 22.26 -12.86
N VAL A 622 -3.74 22.21 -14.09
CA VAL A 622 -3.55 20.96 -14.82
C VAL A 622 -2.25 20.32 -14.33
N GLY A 623 -2.32 19.14 -13.72
CA GLY A 623 -1.12 18.36 -13.41
C GLY A 623 -0.57 17.68 -14.67
N PHE A 624 0.59 17.04 -14.56
CA PHE A 624 1.19 16.36 -15.71
C PHE A 624 0.50 15.01 -16.03
N PRO A 625 0.41 14.61 -17.32
CA PRO A 625 -0.04 13.29 -17.72
C PRO A 625 0.86 12.18 -17.18
N ARG A 626 0.25 11.13 -16.62
CA ARG A 626 0.95 10.00 -16.00
C ARG A 626 0.12 8.71 -16.09
N PRO A 627 0.75 7.52 -16.04
CA PRO A 627 0.04 6.24 -16.09
C PRO A 627 -1.08 6.13 -15.05
N GLN A 628 -2.12 5.36 -15.34
CA GLN A 628 -3.26 5.20 -14.41
C GLN A 628 -2.85 4.60 -13.05
N ARG A 629 -1.80 3.77 -13.02
CA ARG A 629 -1.20 3.26 -11.78
C ARG A 629 -0.69 4.37 -10.84
N SER A 630 -0.51 5.58 -11.35
CA SER A 630 -0.06 6.80 -10.64
C SER A 630 1.36 6.78 -10.10
N TRP A 631 1.88 5.63 -9.67
CA TRP A 631 3.20 5.51 -9.05
C TRP A 631 4.19 4.71 -9.91
N PRO A 632 5.49 5.10 -9.91
CA PRO A 632 6.55 4.40 -10.65
C PRO A 632 6.98 3.08 -9.99
N GLY A 633 6.88 2.98 -8.67
CA GLY A 633 7.35 1.85 -7.87
C GLY A 633 6.62 0.53 -8.14
N PRO A 634 7.16 -0.60 -7.65
CA PRO A 634 6.45 -1.87 -7.65
C PRO A 634 5.24 -1.79 -6.73
N VAL A 635 4.15 -2.40 -7.16
CA VAL A 635 2.92 -2.52 -6.35
C VAL A 635 3.19 -3.45 -5.17
N GLY A 636 2.82 -3.03 -3.95
CA GLY A 636 2.99 -3.81 -2.72
C GLY A 636 3.89 -3.15 -1.67
N THR A 637 4.39 -1.94 -1.92
CA THR A 637 5.16 -1.18 -0.93
C THR A 637 4.26 -0.62 0.17
N ALA A 638 4.61 -0.86 1.42
CA ALA A 638 3.87 -0.46 2.61
C ALA A 638 4.82 -0.14 3.77
N CYS A 639 4.30 0.49 4.83
CA CYS A 639 4.98 0.75 6.10
C CYS A 639 4.40 -0.20 7.17
N PRO A 640 4.86 -1.47 7.24
CA PRO A 640 4.21 -2.48 8.06
C PRO A 640 4.26 -2.18 9.56
N CYS A 641 3.12 -2.31 10.23
CA CYS A 641 2.96 -2.25 11.69
C CYS A 641 2.35 -3.55 12.25
N LEU A 642 2.14 -3.64 13.56
CA LEU A 642 1.53 -4.82 14.22
C LEU A 642 0.15 -5.19 13.64
N ASP A 643 -0.64 -4.20 13.22
CA ASP A 643 -1.98 -4.43 12.68
C ASP A 643 -2.00 -4.86 11.21
N SER A 644 -0.86 -4.79 10.50
CA SER A 644 -0.74 -5.21 9.10
C SER A 644 -1.13 -6.68 8.88
N ILE A 645 -0.93 -7.54 9.89
CA ILE A 645 -1.22 -8.98 9.85
C ILE A 645 -2.71 -9.28 9.61
N PHE A 646 -3.60 -8.43 10.15
CA PHE A 646 -5.04 -8.61 9.98
C PHE A 646 -5.49 -8.30 8.56
N TYR A 647 -4.89 -7.28 7.95
CA TYR A 647 -5.11 -6.98 6.54
C TYR A 647 -4.52 -8.08 5.66
N HIS A 648 -3.39 -8.66 6.06
CA HIS A 648 -2.83 -9.81 5.38
C HIS A 648 -3.80 -11.01 5.36
N GLN A 649 -4.34 -11.40 6.52
CA GLN A 649 -5.35 -12.46 6.62
C GLN A 649 -6.62 -12.14 5.82
N MET A 650 -7.19 -10.95 6.01
CA MET A 650 -8.42 -10.53 5.34
C MET A 650 -8.27 -10.46 3.82
N SER A 651 -7.09 -10.11 3.30
CA SER A 651 -6.88 -9.86 1.87
C SER A 651 -7.31 -11.03 0.99
N GLY A 652 -7.13 -12.27 1.47
CA GLY A 652 -7.56 -13.47 0.76
C GLY A 652 -9.08 -13.63 0.66
N SER A 653 -9.74 -13.55 1.81
CA SER A 653 -11.20 -13.65 1.90
C SER A 653 -11.88 -12.49 1.13
N LEU A 654 -11.31 -11.28 1.26
CA LEU A 654 -11.79 -10.10 0.54
C LEU A 654 -11.59 -10.24 -0.96
N ALA A 655 -10.47 -10.77 -1.44
CA ALA A 655 -10.25 -11.04 -2.86
C ALA A 655 -11.30 -12.03 -3.41
N SER A 656 -11.66 -13.07 -2.66
CA SER A 656 -12.72 -14.02 -3.04
C SER A 656 -14.10 -13.36 -3.10
N ALA A 657 -14.42 -12.49 -2.13
CA ALA A 657 -15.67 -11.73 -2.12
C ALA A 657 -15.73 -10.72 -3.28
N LEU A 658 -14.63 -10.02 -3.54
CA LEU A 658 -14.47 -9.10 -4.67
C LEU A 658 -14.63 -9.80 -6.00
N ARG A 659 -13.98 -10.95 -6.20
CA ARG A 659 -14.15 -11.80 -7.38
C ARG A 659 -15.63 -12.04 -7.68
N THR A 660 -16.37 -12.41 -6.65
CA THR A 660 -17.81 -12.68 -6.77
C THR A 660 -18.60 -11.41 -7.06
N ALA A 661 -18.24 -10.28 -6.46
CA ALA A 661 -18.88 -8.98 -6.69
C ALA A 661 -18.63 -8.45 -8.13
N PHE A 662 -17.40 -8.56 -8.64
CA PHE A 662 -17.06 -8.21 -10.02
C PHE A 662 -17.82 -9.05 -11.03
N ALA A 663 -17.88 -10.36 -10.79
CA ALA A 663 -18.58 -11.28 -11.67
C ALA A 663 -20.12 -11.11 -11.62
N ARG A 664 -20.66 -10.41 -10.62
CA ARG A 664 -22.07 -9.96 -10.57
C ARG A 664 -22.31 -8.59 -11.19
N GLY A 665 -21.31 -7.71 -11.15
CA GLY A 665 -21.46 -6.31 -11.52
C GLY A 665 -22.04 -5.44 -10.41
N SER A 666 -22.03 -5.89 -9.14
CA SER A 666 -22.55 -5.11 -8.00
C SER A 666 -21.70 -3.88 -7.66
N LEU A 667 -20.44 -3.85 -8.11
CA LEU A 667 -19.54 -2.69 -7.99
C LEU A 667 -19.69 -1.68 -9.16
N GLY A 668 -20.70 -1.87 -10.03
CA GLY A 668 -20.95 -0.99 -11.18
C GLY A 668 -19.94 -1.16 -12.33
N SER A 669 -19.67 -0.09 -13.07
CA SER A 669 -18.69 -0.13 -14.17
C SER A 669 -17.27 -0.03 -13.62
N VAL A 670 -16.53 -1.13 -13.71
CA VAL A 670 -15.19 -1.24 -13.14
C VAL A 670 -14.16 -1.05 -14.24
N ALA A 671 -13.53 0.12 -14.28
CA ALA A 671 -12.40 0.39 -15.16
C ALA A 671 -11.09 0.25 -14.39
N PRO A 672 -9.98 -0.14 -15.05
CA PRO A 672 -8.63 0.08 -14.52
C PRO A 672 -8.46 1.54 -14.04
N GLY A 673 -7.71 1.74 -12.96
CA GLY A 673 -7.59 3.05 -12.28
C GLY A 673 -8.78 3.42 -11.38
N SER A 674 -9.81 2.57 -11.27
CA SER A 674 -10.90 2.79 -10.28
C SER A 674 -10.42 2.48 -8.85
N HIS A 675 -10.90 3.28 -7.90
CA HIS A 675 -10.61 3.14 -6.48
C HIS A 675 -11.89 2.84 -5.69
N PHE A 676 -11.79 1.92 -4.73
CA PHE A 676 -12.85 1.59 -3.80
C PHE A 676 -12.35 1.67 -2.37
N LEU A 677 -13.23 2.07 -1.46
CA LEU A 677 -12.99 2.10 -0.02
C LEU A 677 -13.93 1.10 0.64
N GLY A 678 -13.33 0.13 1.32
CA GLY A 678 -13.99 -0.83 2.20
C GLY A 678 -13.92 -0.35 3.64
N ARG A 679 -15.05 -0.33 4.33
CA ARG A 679 -15.17 0.02 5.74
C ARG A 679 -15.72 -1.17 6.52
N PHE A 680 -15.07 -1.46 7.64
CA PHE A 680 -15.49 -2.50 8.56
C PHE A 680 -15.00 -2.19 9.99
N GLN A 681 -15.90 -2.13 10.98
CA GLN A 681 -15.61 -1.83 12.40
C GLN A 681 -14.79 -0.57 12.65
N ASP A 682 -13.48 -0.67 12.81
CA ASP A 682 -12.48 0.40 12.97
C ASP A 682 -11.46 0.41 11.80
N ARG A 683 -11.49 -0.63 10.95
CA ARG A 683 -10.58 -0.87 9.84
C ARG A 683 -11.06 -0.25 8.53
N MET A 684 -10.08 0.09 7.71
CA MET A 684 -10.26 0.73 6.42
C MET A 684 -9.39 0.04 5.37
N VAL A 685 -10.01 -0.36 4.27
CA VAL A 685 -9.33 -1.07 3.18
C VAL A 685 -9.48 -0.28 1.90
N TRP A 686 -8.36 0.02 1.26
CA TRP A 686 -8.34 0.68 -0.04
C TRP A 686 -8.09 -0.35 -1.13
N ILE A 687 -8.95 -0.38 -2.16
CA ILE A 687 -8.87 -1.34 -3.26
C ILE A 687 -8.68 -0.56 -4.56
N MET A 688 -7.60 -0.86 -5.28
CA MET A 688 -7.29 -0.25 -6.58
C MET A 688 -7.31 -1.30 -7.68
N ILE A 689 -8.00 -0.99 -8.78
CA ILE A 689 -8.01 -1.83 -9.98
C ILE A 689 -6.80 -1.48 -10.85
N LEU A 690 -5.91 -2.43 -11.08
CA LEU A 690 -4.68 -2.22 -11.85
C LEU A 690 -4.85 -2.59 -13.32
N GLU A 691 -5.45 -3.74 -13.57
CA GLU A 691 -5.55 -4.33 -14.91
C GLU A 691 -6.83 -5.15 -15.01
N ARG A 692 -7.46 -5.15 -16.18
CA ARG A 692 -8.66 -5.95 -16.48
C ARG A 692 -8.60 -6.50 -17.90
N GLY A 693 -8.97 -7.77 -18.08
CA GLY A 693 -9.13 -8.40 -19.39
C GLY A 693 -10.28 -9.38 -19.44
N TYR A 694 -10.28 -10.27 -20.43
CA TYR A 694 -11.36 -11.23 -20.65
C TYR A 694 -11.38 -12.26 -19.53
N GLY A 695 -12.28 -12.03 -18.56
CA GLY A 695 -12.47 -12.94 -17.44
C GLY A 695 -11.40 -12.92 -16.38
N TYR A 696 -10.60 -11.85 -16.28
CA TYR A 696 -9.70 -11.65 -15.15
C TYR A 696 -9.64 -10.18 -14.73
N CYS A 697 -9.31 -9.95 -13.47
CA CYS A 697 -9.06 -8.64 -12.90
C CYS A 697 -7.85 -8.72 -11.96
N THR A 698 -7.03 -7.68 -11.97
CA THR A 698 -5.87 -7.54 -11.10
C THR A 698 -6.09 -6.35 -10.18
N VAL A 699 -5.96 -6.57 -8.88
CA VAL A 699 -6.17 -5.51 -7.87
C VAL A 699 -4.99 -5.37 -6.92
N ASN A 700 -4.87 -4.20 -6.32
CA ASN A 700 -4.06 -3.97 -5.12
C ASN A 700 -5.02 -3.71 -3.94
N ILE A 701 -4.84 -4.44 -2.85
CA ILE A 701 -5.55 -4.24 -1.58
C ILE A 701 -4.57 -3.63 -0.59
N LYS A 702 -4.89 -2.43 -0.10
CA LYS A 702 -4.12 -1.73 0.93
C LYS A 702 -4.90 -1.62 2.23
N GLY A 703 -4.22 -1.83 3.35
CA GLY A 703 -4.73 -1.53 4.68
C GLY A 703 -4.28 -0.14 5.10
N LEU A 704 -5.21 0.66 5.62
CA LEU A 704 -4.91 1.96 6.20
C LEU A 704 -4.77 1.81 7.73
N GLU A 705 -3.89 2.61 8.32
CA GLU A 705 -3.65 2.65 9.77
C GLU A 705 -4.92 3.06 10.51
N LEU A 706 -5.03 2.60 11.76
CA LEU A 706 -6.07 3.06 12.66
C LEU A 706 -5.90 4.56 12.98
N GLN A 707 -7.00 5.21 13.37
CA GLN A 707 -7.16 6.65 13.37
C GLN A 707 -6.31 7.38 14.44
N GLU A 708 -5.03 7.61 14.16
CA GLU A 708 -4.12 8.27 15.13
C GLU A 708 -4.40 9.76 15.35
N THR A 709 -5.03 10.46 14.39
CA THR A 709 -5.28 11.90 14.52
C THR A 709 -6.75 12.23 14.51
N SER A 710 -7.11 13.29 15.25
CA SER A 710 -8.45 13.89 15.24
C SER A 710 -8.96 14.27 13.84
N CYS A 711 -8.08 14.36 12.84
CA CYS A 711 -8.45 14.61 11.47
C CYS A 711 -8.85 13.32 10.71
N HIS A 712 -8.17 12.20 10.96
CA HIS A 712 -8.56 10.89 10.40
C HIS A 712 -9.90 10.42 10.97
N THR A 713 -10.15 10.64 12.27
CA THR A 713 -11.42 10.27 12.92
C THR A 713 -12.62 11.00 12.30
N VAL A 714 -12.46 12.28 11.95
CA VAL A 714 -13.52 13.07 11.30
C VAL A 714 -13.83 12.55 9.90
N GLU A 715 -12.82 12.18 9.10
CA GLU A 715 -13.04 11.62 7.77
C GLU A 715 -13.66 10.22 7.84
N ALA A 716 -13.24 9.38 8.79
CA ALA A 716 -13.80 8.06 8.99
C ALA A 716 -15.27 8.11 9.44
N ARG A 717 -15.60 9.00 10.39
CA ARG A 717 -17.01 9.24 10.78
C ARG A 717 -17.86 9.67 9.59
N ARG A 718 -17.30 10.47 8.68
CA ARG A 718 -18.01 10.87 7.47
C ARG A 718 -18.26 9.70 6.52
N VAL A 719 -17.35 8.73 6.47
CA VAL A 719 -17.56 7.48 5.71
C VAL A 719 -18.68 6.65 6.34
N ASP A 720 -18.70 6.54 7.67
CA ASP A 720 -19.75 5.82 8.40
C ASP A 720 -21.14 6.43 8.12
N GLU A 721 -21.28 7.76 8.22
CA GLU A 721 -22.53 8.47 7.87
C GLU A 721 -23.01 8.17 6.43
N VAL A 722 -22.09 8.10 5.47
CA VAL A 722 -22.41 7.84 4.06
C VAL A 722 -22.90 6.41 3.86
N PHE A 723 -22.31 5.43 4.56
CA PHE A 723 -22.72 4.04 4.46
C PHE A 723 -23.99 3.73 5.24
N GLU A 724 -24.16 4.25 6.45
CA GLU A 724 -25.41 4.16 7.24
C GLU A 724 -26.59 4.69 6.41
N ALA A 725 -26.40 5.83 5.75
CA ALA A 725 -27.41 6.43 4.88
C ALA A 725 -27.80 5.56 3.67
N ALA A 726 -26.94 4.63 3.25
CA ALA A 726 -27.21 3.73 2.13
C ALA A 726 -27.77 2.37 2.57
N PHE A 727 -27.34 1.85 3.73
CA PHE A 727 -27.51 0.45 4.10
C PHE A 727 -28.41 0.19 5.32
N GLU A 728 -28.65 1.17 6.21
CA GLU A 728 -29.27 0.94 7.53
C GLU A 728 -30.63 1.66 7.76
N ARG A 729 -31.25 2.26 6.74
CA ARG A 729 -32.49 3.06 6.93
C ARG A 729 -33.72 2.25 7.38
N PRO A 730 -34.52 2.73 8.36
CA PRO A 730 -35.74 2.06 8.84
C PRO A 730 -36.92 2.11 7.86
N GLU A 731 -37.80 1.09 7.94
CA GLU A 731 -38.84 0.68 6.96
C GLU A 731 -39.91 1.71 6.56
N ARG A 732 -40.06 2.85 7.25
CA ARG A 732 -41.10 3.83 6.93
C ARG A 732 -40.51 4.98 6.13
N LEU A 733 -40.81 5.10 4.83
CA LEU A 733 -41.21 6.36 4.15
C LEU A 733 -41.36 6.24 2.62
N GLY A 734 -42.17 7.15 2.06
CA GLY A 734 -42.71 7.14 0.69
C GLY A 734 -41.76 7.58 -0.44
N PHE A 735 -42.32 7.66 -1.65
CA PHE A 735 -41.64 7.84 -2.95
C PHE A 735 -40.65 9.01 -3.06
N THR A 736 -40.68 10.02 -2.17
CA THR A 736 -39.87 11.23 -2.26
C THR A 736 -38.56 11.20 -1.45
N GLN A 737 -38.24 10.13 -0.71
CA GLN A 737 -37.03 10.02 0.12
C GLN A 737 -35.91 9.11 -0.43
N GLY A 738 -36.01 8.66 -1.69
CA GLY A 738 -35.02 7.79 -2.34
C GLY A 738 -33.74 8.49 -2.87
N PHE A 739 -33.61 9.80 -2.69
CA PHE A 739 -32.49 10.59 -3.23
C PHE A 739 -31.22 10.43 -2.39
N ASN A 740 -30.06 10.35 -3.06
CA ASN A 740 -28.76 10.32 -2.41
C ASN A 740 -28.33 11.71 -1.93
N LEU A 741 -28.49 11.97 -0.63
CA LEU A 741 -28.03 13.20 0.04
C LEU A 741 -26.50 13.41 -0.06
N HIS A 742 -25.75 12.34 -0.31
CA HIS A 742 -24.29 12.33 -0.38
C HIS A 742 -23.76 12.20 -1.81
N TRP A 743 -24.58 12.42 -2.84
CA TRP A 743 -24.17 12.29 -4.25
C TRP A 743 -22.94 13.15 -4.61
N GLY A 744 -22.80 14.31 -3.97
CA GLY A 744 -21.67 15.24 -4.14
C GLY A 744 -20.39 14.86 -3.38
N ASN A 745 -20.42 13.82 -2.53
CA ASN A 745 -19.23 13.36 -1.81
C ASN A 745 -18.27 12.60 -2.75
N ALA A 746 -17.02 12.46 -2.35
CA ALA A 746 -16.04 11.63 -3.06
C ALA A 746 -16.40 10.13 -3.03
N LEU A 747 -17.08 9.66 -1.99
CA LEU A 747 -17.49 8.26 -1.82
C LEU A 747 -18.94 8.05 -2.25
N THR A 748 -19.16 7.09 -3.15
CA THR A 748 -20.48 6.61 -3.56
C THR A 748 -20.62 5.14 -3.15
N PRO A 749 -21.52 4.78 -2.22
CA PRO A 749 -21.70 3.39 -1.80
C PRO A 749 -22.10 2.48 -2.97
N CYS A 750 -21.58 1.25 -2.99
CA CYS A 750 -21.83 0.30 -4.09
C CYS A 750 -22.47 -0.99 -3.58
N ALA A 751 -21.82 -1.69 -2.65
CA ALA A 751 -22.28 -2.99 -2.18
C ALA A 751 -21.70 -3.33 -0.80
N ALA A 752 -22.32 -4.27 -0.09
CA ALA A 752 -21.75 -4.93 1.08
C ALA A 752 -21.24 -6.32 0.71
N LEU A 753 -20.04 -6.68 1.19
CA LEU A 753 -19.36 -7.94 0.89
C LEU A 753 -19.23 -8.77 2.17
N ALA A 754 -19.66 -10.03 2.13
CA ALA A 754 -19.42 -10.96 3.23
C ALA A 754 -17.97 -11.45 3.18
N VAL A 755 -17.19 -11.08 4.20
CA VAL A 755 -15.76 -11.41 4.30
C VAL A 755 -15.50 -12.05 5.67
N ARG A 756 -14.70 -13.11 5.67
CA ARG A 756 -14.26 -13.78 6.89
C ARG A 756 -13.09 -13.02 7.52
N VAL A 757 -13.34 -12.36 8.65
CA VAL A 757 -12.38 -11.44 9.30
C VAL A 757 -12.44 -11.56 10.82
N TYR A 758 -11.38 -11.13 11.49
CA TYR A 758 -11.37 -11.00 12.95
C TYR A 758 -12.13 -9.76 13.41
N SER A 759 -13.14 -9.98 14.25
CA SER A 759 -13.74 -8.94 15.10
C SER A 759 -12.80 -8.62 16.25
N ASP A 760 -12.62 -7.35 16.59
CA ASP A 760 -11.84 -6.93 17.76
C ASP A 760 -12.77 -6.43 18.88
N ALA A 761 -12.66 -7.03 20.06
CA ALA A 761 -13.40 -6.62 21.25
C ALA A 761 -12.41 -6.34 22.40
N ARG A 762 -12.42 -5.10 22.90
CA ARG A 762 -11.60 -4.65 24.03
C ARG A 762 -12.48 -4.47 25.26
N ASN A 763 -12.14 -5.14 26.35
CA ASN A 763 -12.87 -5.09 27.61
C ASN A 763 -11.98 -4.52 28.72
N VAL A 764 -12.49 -3.55 29.48
CA VAL A 764 -11.81 -3.05 30.68
C VAL A 764 -11.99 -4.06 31.80
N LEU A 765 -10.90 -4.45 32.47
CA LEU A 765 -10.88 -5.53 33.46
C LEU A 765 -10.99 -5.04 34.91
N SER A 766 -11.31 -3.76 35.11
CA SER A 766 -11.53 -3.17 36.43
C SER A 766 -12.61 -3.93 37.20
N GLY A 767 -12.30 -4.33 38.43
CA GLY A 767 -13.19 -5.16 39.25
C GLY A 767 -13.16 -6.67 38.94
N ILE A 768 -12.57 -7.09 37.81
CA ILE A 768 -12.26 -8.51 37.56
C ILE A 768 -10.89 -8.84 38.15
N ILE A 769 -9.83 -8.15 37.69
CA ILE A 769 -8.44 -8.40 38.11
C ILE A 769 -8.14 -7.84 39.51
N ASP A 770 -8.89 -6.83 39.95
CA ASP A 770 -8.68 -6.15 41.24
C ASP A 770 -9.38 -6.87 42.42
N SER A 771 -10.29 -7.80 42.13
CA SER A 771 -11.08 -8.48 43.16
C SER A 771 -10.28 -9.59 43.85
N HIS A 772 -10.14 -9.52 45.18
CA HIS A 772 -9.44 -10.54 45.97
C HIS A 772 -10.06 -11.95 45.88
N ASP A 773 -11.37 -12.04 45.65
CA ASP A 773 -12.04 -13.33 45.49
C ASP A 773 -11.68 -13.99 44.14
N ASN A 774 -11.58 -13.17 43.09
CA ASN A 774 -11.15 -13.59 41.77
C ASN A 774 -9.67 -14.03 41.77
N LEU A 775 -8.81 -13.32 42.49
CA LEU A 775 -7.38 -13.68 42.61
C LEU A 775 -7.16 -14.99 43.38
N ARG A 776 -7.98 -15.27 44.40
CA ARG A 776 -8.00 -16.59 45.06
C ARG A 776 -8.49 -17.70 44.11
N LYS A 777 -9.51 -17.41 43.31
CA LYS A 777 -10.02 -18.36 42.31
C LYS A 777 -8.99 -18.67 41.22
N LEU A 778 -8.25 -17.66 40.75
CA LEU A 778 -7.18 -17.80 39.78
C LEU A 778 -6.09 -18.78 40.22
N GLN A 779 -5.70 -18.75 41.50
CA GLN A 779 -4.72 -19.68 42.07
C GLN A 779 -5.23 -21.15 42.02
N ASN A 780 -6.48 -21.37 42.40
CA ASN A 780 -7.10 -22.70 42.36
C ASN A 780 -7.25 -23.22 40.92
N ASP A 781 -7.67 -22.35 40.01
CA ASP A 781 -7.89 -22.70 38.61
C ASP A 781 -6.55 -22.90 37.85
N PHE A 782 -5.48 -22.20 38.26
CA PHE A 782 -4.12 -22.46 37.79
C PHE A 782 -3.68 -23.89 38.05
N LEU A 783 -3.85 -24.41 39.27
CA LEU A 783 -3.49 -25.79 39.61
C LEU A 783 -4.28 -26.80 38.77
N LYS A 784 -5.58 -26.57 38.58
CA LYS A 784 -6.43 -27.43 37.73
C LYS A 784 -5.99 -27.42 36.27
N ALA A 785 -5.70 -26.24 35.70
CA ALA A 785 -5.23 -26.09 34.33
C ALA A 785 -3.83 -26.73 34.13
N LEU A 786 -2.93 -26.56 35.09
CA LEU A 786 -1.59 -27.15 35.06
C LEU A 786 -1.65 -28.67 35.10
N VAL A 787 -2.44 -29.24 36.01
CA VAL A 787 -2.65 -30.70 36.10
C VAL A 787 -3.20 -31.25 34.77
N TRP A 788 -4.18 -30.58 34.18
CA TRP A 788 -4.75 -30.97 32.89
C TRP A 788 -3.70 -30.94 31.76
N LEU A 789 -2.88 -29.89 31.69
CA LEU A 789 -1.80 -29.76 30.71
C LEU A 789 -0.70 -30.80 30.88
N LEU A 790 -0.32 -31.14 32.13
CA LEU A 790 0.66 -32.19 32.42
C LEU A 790 0.17 -33.57 31.98
N LEU A 791 -1.08 -33.93 32.33
CA LEU A 791 -1.70 -35.18 31.90
C LEU A 791 -1.78 -35.28 30.38
N ARG A 792 -2.18 -34.19 29.71
CA ARG A 792 -2.23 -34.11 28.24
C ARG A 792 -0.85 -34.26 27.61
N TYR A 793 0.18 -33.60 28.15
CA TYR A 793 1.56 -33.70 27.67
C TYR A 793 2.03 -35.15 27.68
N CYS A 794 1.74 -35.89 28.76
CA CYS A 794 2.08 -37.30 28.87
C CYS A 794 1.42 -38.16 27.77
N VAL A 795 0.13 -37.93 27.50
CA VAL A 795 -0.61 -38.62 26.42
C VAL A 795 -0.01 -38.29 25.04
N GLN A 796 0.31 -37.02 24.78
CA GLN A 796 0.88 -36.58 23.50
C GLN A 796 2.28 -37.18 23.27
N LYS A 797 3.12 -37.17 24.31
CA LYS A 797 4.45 -37.77 24.28
C LYS A 797 4.39 -39.26 23.96
N HIS A 798 3.45 -39.99 24.54
CA HIS A 798 3.26 -41.41 24.27
C HIS A 798 2.78 -41.68 22.83
N LYS A 799 1.83 -40.89 22.31
CA LYS A 799 1.37 -41.00 20.91
C LYS A 799 2.49 -40.69 19.90
N GLY A 800 3.32 -39.68 20.16
CA GLY A 800 4.47 -39.36 19.31
C GLY A 800 5.56 -40.44 19.30
N PHE A 801 5.73 -41.16 20.41
CA PHE A 801 6.64 -42.31 20.50
C PHE A 801 6.12 -43.53 19.70
N LEU A 802 4.80 -43.69 19.62
CA LEU A 802 4.18 -44.77 18.83
C LEU A 802 4.38 -44.57 17.31
N TRP A 803 4.29 -43.33 16.83
CA TRP A 803 4.51 -42.99 15.40
C TRP A 803 5.99 -43.08 14.97
N SER A 804 6.92 -42.86 15.90
CA SER A 804 8.37 -43.02 15.63
C SER A 804 8.85 -44.47 15.73
N SER A 805 8.03 -45.37 16.28
CA SER A 805 8.36 -46.80 16.40
C SER A 805 7.87 -47.65 15.20
N GLU A 806 7.01 -47.13 14.32
CA GLU A 806 6.51 -47.87 13.14
C GLU A 806 7.41 -47.76 11.89
N GLU A 807 8.43 -46.89 11.85
CA GLU A 807 9.41 -46.81 10.74
C GLU A 807 10.69 -47.65 10.94
N GLY A 808 10.75 -48.51 11.96
CA GLY A 808 12.00 -49.14 12.40
C GLY A 808 12.01 -50.67 12.48
N SER A 809 11.57 -51.42 11.46
CA SER A 809 11.77 -52.88 11.42
C SER A 809 11.84 -53.46 10.00
N GLY A 810 12.99 -53.32 9.34
CA GLY A 810 13.38 -54.08 8.15
C GLY A 810 14.90 -54.01 7.94
N GLY A 811 15.62 -55.03 8.41
CA GLY A 811 17.08 -54.97 8.59
C GLY A 811 17.95 -55.20 7.35
N ARG A 812 19.20 -54.72 7.38
CA ARG A 812 20.45 -55.54 7.38
C ARG A 812 21.72 -54.66 7.40
N LYS A 813 22.69 -55.18 8.17
CA LYS A 813 24.08 -54.77 8.44
C LYS A 813 24.94 -54.30 7.23
N SER A 814 25.72 -53.23 7.44
CA SER A 814 27.20 -53.15 7.28
C SER A 814 27.68 -51.78 7.85
N GLN A 815 28.30 -51.74 9.03
CA GLN A 815 29.75 -51.62 9.32
C GLN A 815 30.55 -50.57 8.51
N SER A 816 30.90 -49.48 9.22
CA SER A 816 32.16 -48.70 9.24
C SER A 816 32.79 -48.28 7.91
N SER A 817 33.14 -47.02 7.65
CA SER A 817 34.04 -46.22 8.49
C SER A 817 34.27 -44.83 7.87
N GLN A 818 34.58 -43.88 8.75
CA GLN A 818 35.54 -42.78 8.59
C GLN A 818 35.20 -41.55 7.72
N LEU A 819 35.08 -40.44 8.47
CA LEU A 819 35.93 -39.25 8.38
C LEU A 819 35.87 -38.41 7.09
N ALA A 820 35.23 -37.24 7.18
CA ALA A 820 35.73 -36.03 6.54
C ALA A 820 35.18 -34.78 7.23
N GLN A 821 36.06 -34.08 7.95
CA GLN A 821 35.98 -32.64 8.12
C GLN A 821 36.00 -31.98 6.73
N THR A 822 35.13 -31.02 6.48
CA THR A 822 35.42 -29.86 5.60
C THR A 822 34.30 -28.84 5.77
N THR A 823 34.57 -27.73 6.46
CA THR A 823 34.84 -26.40 5.86
C THR A 823 33.59 -25.69 5.36
N CYS A 824 33.34 -24.56 6.02
CA CYS A 824 32.42 -23.50 5.64
C CYS A 824 32.66 -23.09 4.17
N ASN A 825 31.61 -23.13 3.35
CA ASN A 825 31.53 -22.44 2.08
C ASN A 825 30.24 -21.62 2.07
N GLN A 826 30.40 -20.32 1.84
CA GLN A 826 29.34 -19.34 1.66
C GLN A 826 28.47 -19.69 0.42
N PRO A 827 27.15 -19.43 0.46
CA PRO A 827 26.33 -19.28 -0.73
C PRO A 827 26.31 -17.81 -1.22
N PRO A 828 26.01 -17.58 -2.51
CA PRO A 828 26.23 -16.31 -3.19
C PRO A 828 25.20 -15.24 -2.82
N GLU A 829 25.67 -13.99 -2.84
CA GLU A 829 24.93 -12.75 -2.63
C GLU A 829 23.61 -12.69 -3.40
N ALA A 830 22.51 -12.63 -2.66
CA ALA A 830 21.27 -12.00 -3.09
C ALA A 830 21.24 -10.59 -2.47
N VAL A 831 21.16 -9.56 -3.31
CA VAL A 831 21.14 -8.15 -2.92
C VAL A 831 19.88 -7.88 -2.09
N VAL A 832 20.05 -7.87 -0.78
CA VAL A 832 19.12 -7.36 0.22
C VAL A 832 19.63 -5.99 0.62
N VAL A 833 18.79 -4.96 0.47
CA VAL A 833 19.08 -3.63 1.02
C VAL A 833 18.88 -3.74 2.54
N GLU A 834 19.98 -3.91 3.26
CA GLU A 834 20.05 -3.92 4.72
C GLU A 834 19.81 -2.49 5.26
N SER A 835 18.76 -2.32 6.06
CA SER A 835 18.61 -1.17 6.95
C SER A 835 19.39 -1.41 8.23
N ASN A 836 20.58 -0.81 8.31
CA ASN A 836 21.42 -0.81 9.50
C ASN A 836 20.76 -0.01 10.63
N VAL A 837 20.26 -0.69 11.67
CA VAL A 837 19.97 -0.08 12.98
C VAL A 837 21.05 -0.56 13.94
N SER A 838 22.14 0.20 14.03
CA SER A 838 23.12 0.10 15.11
C SER A 838 22.79 1.13 16.18
N SER A 839 22.58 0.66 17.40
CA SER A 839 22.43 1.45 18.61
C SER A 839 23.73 2.18 18.96
N HIS A 840 23.81 3.47 18.66
CA HIS A 840 24.81 4.35 19.28
C HIS A 840 24.19 5.64 19.81
N MET A 841 24.41 5.80 21.10
CA MET A 841 24.04 6.89 21.99
C MET A 841 24.81 8.17 21.59
N TYR A 842 24.14 9.23 21.17
CA TYR A 842 24.62 10.61 21.32
C TYR A 842 23.45 11.58 21.50
N ARG A 843 23.66 12.49 22.43
CA ARG A 843 22.73 13.44 23.05
C ARG A 843 23.00 14.80 22.45
N GLN A 844 21.99 15.48 21.91
CA GLN A 844 22.06 16.93 21.69
C GLN A 844 20.66 17.52 21.81
N ASP A 845 20.53 18.41 22.77
CA ASP A 845 19.29 19.07 23.21
C ASP A 845 18.91 20.21 22.25
N SER A 846 17.64 20.32 21.90
CA SER A 846 17.04 21.60 21.54
C SER A 846 15.56 21.62 21.91
N SER A 847 15.25 22.55 22.81
CA SER A 847 13.97 22.77 23.47
C SER A 847 12.96 23.54 22.62
N SER A 848 11.72 23.08 22.56
CA SER A 848 10.56 23.98 22.40
C SER A 848 9.35 23.45 23.17
N LEU A 849 9.04 24.16 24.25
CA LEU A 849 7.83 24.05 25.06
C LEU A 849 6.63 24.60 24.28
N THR A 850 5.59 23.78 24.07
CA THR A 850 4.19 24.20 24.23
C THR A 850 3.33 22.99 24.54
N SER A 851 2.86 22.90 25.78
CA SER A 851 1.86 21.94 26.24
C SER A 851 0.54 22.11 25.50
N PHE A 852 -0.13 21.02 25.12
CA PHE A 852 -1.56 20.76 25.37
C PHE A 852 -1.82 19.27 25.10
N GLY A 853 -2.56 18.62 26.00
CA GLY A 853 -2.59 17.16 26.18
C GLY A 853 -3.04 16.36 24.96
N ASP A 854 -2.21 15.40 24.59
CA ASP A 854 -2.45 14.40 23.56
C ASP A 854 -2.90 13.07 24.17
N TRP A 855 -3.93 12.50 23.56
CA TRP A 855 -4.24 11.07 23.62
C TRP A 855 -3.42 10.43 22.49
N SER A 856 -2.40 9.65 22.84
CA SER A 856 -1.60 8.89 21.88
C SER A 856 -1.60 7.42 22.30
N ASP A 857 -2.00 6.53 21.38
CA ASP A 857 -1.95 5.07 21.51
C ASP A 857 -0.50 4.50 21.41
N GLU A 858 0.53 5.33 21.65
CA GLU A 858 1.96 4.96 21.53
C GLU A 858 2.53 4.29 22.79
N ASP A 859 1.74 4.15 23.84
CA ASP A 859 2.08 3.20 24.89
C ASP A 859 1.68 1.82 24.39
N ASP A 860 2.66 1.00 24.00
CA ASP A 860 2.52 -0.39 23.58
C ASP A 860 1.74 -1.21 24.64
N LEU A 861 0.41 -1.08 24.62
CA LEU A 861 -0.55 -1.52 25.64
C LEU A 861 -0.47 -3.04 25.87
N PHE A 862 0.13 -3.76 24.93
CA PHE A 862 0.23 -5.22 24.90
C PHE A 862 1.68 -5.70 24.72
N GLY A 863 2.68 -4.84 24.93
CA GLY A 863 4.11 -5.14 24.82
C GLY A 863 4.84 -5.20 26.18
N PRO A 864 5.88 -6.05 26.33
CA PRO A 864 6.74 -6.02 27.50
C PRO A 864 7.72 -4.83 27.45
N GLN A 865 7.64 -3.88 28.39
CA GLN A 865 8.60 -2.77 28.48
C GLN A 865 9.88 -3.16 29.24
N SER A 866 11.02 -2.62 28.79
CA SER A 866 12.32 -2.71 29.46
C SER A 866 12.52 -1.56 30.45
N THR A 867 13.07 -1.86 31.63
CA THR A 867 13.31 -0.90 32.71
C THR A 867 14.42 0.12 32.34
N ARG A 868 14.05 1.31 31.85
CA ARG A 868 14.97 2.46 31.78
C ARG A 868 14.94 3.22 33.12
N ARG A 869 16.08 3.21 33.82
CA ARG A 869 16.36 4.08 34.99
C ARG A 869 16.42 5.54 34.53
N THR A 870 15.46 6.35 34.95
CA THR A 870 15.49 7.81 34.73
C THR A 870 16.36 8.47 35.80
N VAL A 871 17.57 8.89 35.43
CA VAL A 871 18.37 9.85 36.21
C VAL A 871 17.90 11.24 35.79
N ALA A 872 17.01 11.86 36.58
CA ALA A 872 16.62 13.24 36.40
C ALA A 872 17.64 14.16 37.11
N LEU A 873 18.39 14.91 36.31
CA LEU A 873 19.31 15.96 36.75
C LEU A 873 18.49 17.24 36.95
N VAL A 874 18.27 17.65 38.19
CA VAL A 874 17.68 18.96 38.52
C VAL A 874 18.81 19.98 38.57
N THR A 875 18.88 20.87 37.59
CA THR A 875 19.71 22.09 37.65
C THR A 875 18.94 23.18 38.40
N ALA A 876 19.43 23.53 39.59
CA ALA A 876 19.03 24.73 40.31
C ALA A 876 19.84 25.93 39.78
N GLU A 877 19.15 27.01 39.39
CA GLU A 877 19.76 28.31 39.20
C GLU A 877 20.05 28.96 40.56
N ALA A 878 21.28 29.44 40.76
CA ALA A 878 21.56 30.49 41.74
C ALA A 878 22.72 31.37 41.25
N GLN A 879 22.49 32.68 41.32
CA GLN A 879 23.42 33.75 41.03
C GLN A 879 24.47 33.97 42.15
N VAL A 880 25.69 34.33 41.71
CA VAL A 880 26.75 35.16 42.34
C VAL A 880 27.56 34.63 43.56
N GLY A 881 28.91 34.57 43.40
CA GLY A 881 29.85 35.07 44.42
C GLY A 881 31.04 34.17 44.88
N HIS A 882 32.25 34.51 44.40
CA HIS A 882 33.61 34.33 44.98
C HIS A 882 34.26 32.94 45.25
N PRO A 883 35.62 32.87 45.20
CA PRO A 883 36.38 31.62 45.07
C PRO A 883 37.06 31.15 46.37
N ALA A 884 37.46 29.87 46.35
CA ALA A 884 38.68 29.29 46.92
C ALA A 884 38.53 28.21 48.01
N LEU A 885 39.42 27.24 47.85
CA LEU A 885 40.12 26.40 48.82
C LEU A 885 39.67 24.97 49.11
N GLN A 886 40.73 24.18 49.27
CA GLN A 886 40.89 22.74 49.25
C GLN A 886 40.47 22.06 50.57
N THR A 887 40.48 20.73 50.48
CA THR A 887 40.97 19.75 51.46
C THR A 887 39.95 19.04 52.35
N GLY A 888 40.02 17.70 52.32
CA GLY A 888 40.18 16.95 53.57
C GLY A 888 39.01 16.06 53.94
N ALA A 889 39.19 14.77 53.70
CA ALA A 889 38.41 13.68 54.26
C ALA A 889 38.45 13.66 55.80
N SER A 890 37.35 13.26 56.44
CA SER A 890 37.27 11.98 57.20
C SER A 890 35.95 11.86 57.98
N LEU A 891 35.32 10.69 57.86
CA LEU A 891 34.23 10.07 58.63
C LEU A 891 34.52 10.01 60.17
N PRO A 892 33.64 9.54 61.10
CA PRO A 892 32.25 9.04 61.00
C PRO A 892 31.25 9.50 62.12
N GLY A 893 29.94 9.32 61.90
CA GLY A 893 28.95 9.02 62.97
C GLY A 893 28.34 10.17 63.78
N SER A 894 27.17 10.69 63.34
CA SER A 894 26.07 11.10 64.23
C SER A 894 24.77 11.21 63.45
N VAL A 895 23.74 10.54 63.97
CA VAL A 895 22.36 10.46 63.48
C VAL A 895 21.65 11.79 63.78
N GLU A 896 20.75 12.25 62.90
CA GLU A 896 19.32 12.50 63.19
C GLU A 896 18.65 13.35 62.12
N MET A 897 17.35 13.10 62.02
CA MET A 897 16.44 13.31 60.91
C MET A 897 15.37 14.26 61.41
N ASP A 898 15.18 15.40 60.74
CA ASP A 898 13.98 16.24 60.82
C ASP A 898 13.89 17.03 59.51
N SER A 899 13.06 16.60 58.56
CA SER A 899 11.61 16.87 58.46
C SER A 899 11.32 18.36 58.23
N LEU A 900 10.65 18.69 57.11
CA LEU A 900 9.53 19.64 57.01
C LEU A 900 9.07 19.81 55.54
N PHE A 901 8.03 19.03 55.22
CA PHE A 901 6.88 19.31 54.34
C PHE A 901 7.03 19.43 52.80
N GLU A 902 6.89 18.27 52.15
CA GLU A 902 5.99 18.04 51.01
C GLU A 902 4.53 18.31 51.41
N ASN A 903 3.81 19.18 50.68
CA ASN A 903 2.35 19.26 50.74
C ASN A 903 1.78 19.55 49.35
N MET A 904 0.72 18.82 49.00
CA MET A 904 -0.33 19.14 48.01
C MET A 904 -0.50 18.25 46.75
N ALA A 905 -0.01 17.00 46.73
CA ALA A 905 -0.42 16.04 45.68
C ALA A 905 -0.63 14.59 46.16
N LEU A 906 -1.05 14.39 47.42
CA LEU A 906 -1.24 13.05 48.01
C LEU A 906 -2.52 12.93 48.87
N SER A 907 -3.61 13.63 48.52
CA SER A 907 -4.82 13.68 49.36
C SER A 907 -6.03 12.85 48.89
N SER A 908 -5.86 11.79 48.08
CA SER A 908 -7.02 10.94 47.71
C SER A 908 -6.78 9.43 47.68
N LEU A 909 -5.62 8.92 48.07
CA LEU A 909 -5.40 7.48 48.18
C LEU A 909 -4.92 7.16 49.59
N GLN A 910 -5.78 6.53 50.39
CA GLN A 910 -5.42 5.98 51.69
C GLN A 910 -4.56 4.71 51.48
N PRO A 911 -3.33 4.67 52.02
CA PRO A 911 -2.61 3.41 52.22
C PRO A 911 -2.89 2.94 53.66
N LEU A 912 -3.61 1.82 53.80
CA LEU A 912 -3.65 1.10 55.06
C LEU A 912 -2.24 0.57 55.35
N GLN A 913 -1.66 1.01 56.48
CA GLN A 913 -0.35 0.57 56.98
C GLN A 913 -0.30 -0.95 57.20
N PRO A 914 0.83 -1.60 56.91
CA PRO A 914 1.13 -2.94 57.40
C PRO A 914 1.70 -2.87 58.83
N LEU A 915 1.12 -3.64 59.74
CA LEU A 915 1.75 -4.00 61.01
C LEU A 915 3.02 -4.80 60.71
N GLY A 916 4.15 -4.28 61.17
CA GLY A 916 5.48 -4.78 60.84
C GLY A 916 5.80 -6.16 61.44
N LEU A 917 6.61 -6.90 60.70
CA LEU A 917 7.71 -7.70 61.24
C LEU A 917 8.72 -7.87 60.10
N GLY A 918 9.91 -7.30 60.28
CA GLY A 918 10.93 -7.19 59.24
C GLY A 918 11.72 -8.47 59.01
N ILE A 919 12.39 -8.52 57.87
CA ILE A 919 13.67 -9.21 57.64
C ILE A 919 14.41 -8.39 56.57
N GLY A 920 15.63 -7.96 56.92
CA GLY A 920 16.48 -7.11 56.09
C GLY A 920 17.10 -7.84 54.90
N MET A 921 17.41 -7.07 53.86
CA MET A 921 18.18 -7.50 52.69
C MET A 921 19.67 -7.61 53.06
N PRO A 922 20.40 -8.69 52.71
CA PRO A 922 21.85 -8.65 52.65
C PRO A 922 22.34 -8.30 51.25
N ALA A 923 23.45 -7.54 51.23
CA ALA A 923 24.19 -7.10 50.07
C ALA A 923 24.92 -8.24 49.34
N ILE A 924 25.16 -8.02 48.05
CA ILE A 924 25.88 -8.91 47.13
C ILE A 924 27.38 -8.88 47.46
N ASP A 925 27.93 -10.03 47.87
CA ASP A 925 29.37 -10.32 47.81
C ASP A 925 29.64 -11.31 46.67
N LYS A 926 30.52 -10.93 45.73
CA LYS A 926 30.97 -11.80 44.63
C LYS A 926 32.14 -12.66 45.14
N GLY A 927 31.81 -13.64 45.98
CA GLY A 927 32.72 -14.72 46.39
C GLY A 927 32.33 -16.04 45.72
N ARG A 928 33.13 -16.51 44.76
CA ARG A 928 33.04 -17.88 44.23
C ARG A 928 33.35 -18.89 45.35
N ASN A 929 32.36 -19.69 45.72
CA ASN A 929 32.54 -21.01 46.37
C ASN A 929 31.40 -21.93 45.92
N PRO A 930 31.62 -22.86 44.96
CA PRO A 930 30.60 -23.80 44.49
C PRO A 930 30.70 -25.14 45.25
N ASP A 931 30.84 -25.11 46.57
CA ASP A 931 31.05 -26.33 47.37
C ASP A 931 30.22 -26.32 48.67
N VAL A 932 28.88 -26.24 48.58
CA VAL A 932 27.99 -26.58 49.72
C VAL A 932 26.73 -27.39 49.34
N PHE A 933 26.34 -27.50 48.06
CA PHE A 933 25.26 -28.42 47.66
C PHE A 933 25.72 -29.38 46.57
N ARG A 934 26.54 -30.36 46.98
CA ARG A 934 26.82 -31.56 46.20
C ARG A 934 26.47 -32.77 47.06
N GLU A 935 25.19 -32.96 47.30
CA GLU A 935 24.72 -34.31 47.62
C GLU A 935 24.86 -35.15 46.34
N SER A 936 25.51 -36.30 46.48
CA SER A 936 25.66 -37.34 45.46
C SER A 936 24.34 -37.64 44.74
N PRO A 937 24.36 -38.13 43.48
CA PRO A 937 23.16 -38.65 42.84
C PRO A 937 22.77 -39.96 43.55
N GLY A 938 22.04 -39.83 44.66
CA GLY A 938 21.33 -40.94 45.28
C GLY A 938 20.36 -41.51 44.25
N SER A 939 20.39 -42.83 44.08
CA SER A 939 19.44 -43.57 43.25
C SER A 939 18.02 -43.06 43.48
N LEU A 940 17.42 -42.46 42.44
CA LEU A 940 16.00 -42.10 42.43
C LEU A 940 15.19 -43.33 42.88
N PRO A 941 14.22 -43.19 43.79
CA PRO A 941 13.35 -44.31 44.14
C PRO A 941 12.68 -44.84 42.86
N HIS A 942 12.79 -46.15 42.63
CA HIS A 942 11.98 -46.82 41.61
C HIS A 942 10.51 -46.58 41.97
N LEU A 943 9.83 -45.76 41.16
CA LEU A 943 8.38 -45.55 41.28
C LEU A 943 7.70 -46.84 40.85
N ASN A 944 7.10 -47.54 41.81
CA ASN A 944 6.26 -48.71 41.54
C ASN A 944 4.83 -48.21 41.32
N PHE A 945 4.42 -48.07 40.06
CA PHE A 945 3.04 -47.75 39.72
C PHE A 945 2.13 -48.95 39.98
N SER A 946 0.89 -48.69 40.39
CA SER A 946 -0.09 -49.74 40.66
C SER A 946 -0.71 -50.33 39.37
N CYS A 947 -0.62 -49.59 38.25
CA CYS A 947 -1.19 -49.95 36.96
C CYS A 947 -0.18 -49.71 35.81
N PRO A 948 -0.08 -50.58 34.79
CA PRO A 948 0.76 -50.34 33.62
C PRO A 948 0.35 -49.09 32.83
N GLN A 949 -0.93 -48.68 32.88
CA GLN A 949 -1.39 -47.43 32.25
C GLN A 949 -0.80 -46.17 32.93
N SER A 950 -0.39 -46.25 34.20
CA SER A 950 0.24 -45.14 34.91
C SER A 950 1.61 -44.76 34.34
N GLU A 951 2.31 -45.70 33.67
CA GLU A 951 3.59 -45.41 33.02
C GLU A 951 3.46 -44.38 31.89
N VAL A 952 2.30 -44.36 31.21
CA VAL A 952 2.01 -43.40 30.14
C VAL A 952 1.92 -41.98 30.68
N PHE A 953 1.45 -41.82 31.92
CA PHE A 953 1.30 -40.54 32.61
C PHE A 953 2.57 -40.09 33.38
N ASN A 954 3.70 -40.76 33.18
CA ASN A 954 4.92 -40.49 33.92
C ASN A 954 5.63 -39.19 33.46
N LEU A 955 5.92 -38.29 34.41
CA LEU A 955 6.59 -37.01 34.13
C LEU A 955 8.12 -37.16 33.97
N PRO A 956 8.80 -36.35 33.13
CA PRO A 956 10.26 -36.36 32.98
C PRO A 956 11.02 -36.28 34.30
N THR A 957 12.13 -37.02 34.42
CA THR A 957 12.93 -37.11 35.67
C THR A 957 13.49 -35.76 36.11
N GLY A 958 13.87 -34.89 35.17
CA GLY A 958 14.35 -33.53 35.46
C GLY A 958 13.29 -32.60 36.08
N TRP A 959 12.00 -32.93 35.95
CA TRP A 959 10.90 -32.14 36.53
C TRP A 959 10.58 -32.54 37.97
N ARG A 960 11.18 -33.62 38.49
CA ARG A 960 10.81 -34.19 39.81
C ARG A 960 11.61 -33.59 40.97
N MET A 961 12.76 -32.98 40.69
CA MET A 961 13.73 -32.53 41.68
C MET A 961 13.84 -31.00 41.69
N ALA A 962 12.79 -30.33 42.20
CA ALA A 962 12.86 -28.89 42.45
C ALA A 962 13.70 -28.61 43.71
N PRO A 963 14.57 -27.58 43.73
CA PRO A 963 15.42 -27.24 44.86
C PRO A 963 14.63 -26.48 45.95
N LEU A 964 13.52 -27.05 46.40
CA LEU A 964 12.57 -26.43 47.34
C LEU A 964 12.55 -27.19 48.67
N LEU A 965 12.34 -26.47 49.78
CA LEU A 965 12.27 -27.07 51.10
C LEU A 965 11.04 -28.00 51.22
N PRO A 966 11.20 -29.31 51.54
CA PRO A 966 10.08 -30.26 51.58
C PRO A 966 8.95 -29.87 52.54
N SER A 967 9.26 -29.12 53.60
CA SER A 967 8.27 -28.60 54.56
C SER A 967 7.30 -27.58 53.95
N ARG A 968 7.69 -26.80 52.94
CA ARG A 968 6.79 -25.88 52.22
C ARG A 968 5.79 -26.64 51.34
N LEU A 969 6.27 -27.67 50.63
CA LEU A 969 5.41 -28.52 49.80
C LEU A 969 4.34 -29.23 50.64
N LEU A 970 4.71 -29.71 51.84
CA LEU A 970 3.78 -30.31 52.79
C LEU A 970 2.69 -29.34 53.29
N GLN A 971 3.02 -28.05 53.45
CA GLN A 971 2.04 -27.03 53.86
C GLN A 971 1.02 -26.70 52.77
N LEU A 972 1.45 -26.69 51.50
CA LEU A 972 0.59 -26.37 50.34
C LEU A 972 -0.14 -27.59 49.77
N ARG A 973 0.15 -28.80 50.28
CA ARG A 973 -0.49 -30.06 49.84
C ARG A 973 -2.03 -30.01 49.80
N PRO A 974 -2.75 -29.37 50.75
CA PRO A 974 -4.21 -29.28 50.70
C PRO A 974 -4.76 -28.46 49.52
N LEU A 975 -3.95 -27.63 48.86
CA LEU A 975 -4.37 -26.86 47.69
C LEU A 975 -4.44 -27.71 46.41
N PHE A 976 -3.81 -28.88 46.38
CA PHE A 976 -3.81 -29.74 45.21
C PHE A 976 -5.23 -30.30 44.95
N PRO A 977 -5.80 -30.10 43.74
CA PRO A 977 -7.17 -30.50 43.46
C PRO A 977 -7.26 -32.01 43.14
N GLU A 978 -7.27 -32.84 44.19
CA GLU A 978 -7.26 -34.31 44.07
C GLU A 978 -8.44 -34.85 43.24
N ASP A 979 -9.66 -34.36 43.49
CA ASP A 979 -10.86 -34.82 42.81
C ASP A 979 -10.83 -34.49 41.32
N TRP A 980 -10.30 -33.31 40.98
CA TRP A 980 -10.08 -32.90 39.59
C TRP A 980 -9.02 -33.76 38.91
N PHE A 981 -7.92 -34.07 39.59
CA PHE A 981 -6.87 -34.94 39.06
C PHE A 981 -7.44 -36.33 38.72
N ARG A 982 -8.17 -36.97 39.64
CA ARG A 982 -8.82 -38.28 39.40
C ARG A 982 -9.84 -38.21 38.26
N PHE A 983 -10.59 -37.11 38.18
CA PHE A 983 -11.55 -36.86 37.10
C PHE A 983 -10.88 -36.74 35.73
N ALA A 984 -9.91 -35.84 35.59
CA ALA A 984 -9.18 -35.59 34.34
C ALA A 984 -8.39 -36.83 33.89
N LEU A 985 -7.75 -37.55 34.82
CA LEU A 985 -7.06 -38.81 34.55
C LEU A 985 -8.04 -39.87 34.01
N GLY A 986 -9.26 -39.93 34.55
CA GLY A 986 -10.33 -40.79 34.05
C GLY A 986 -10.79 -40.47 32.62
N ARG A 987 -10.65 -39.22 32.15
CA ARG A 987 -10.97 -38.81 30.77
C ARG A 987 -9.83 -39.06 29.80
N PHE A 988 -8.58 -38.87 30.22
CA PHE A 988 -7.41 -39.14 29.39
C PHE A 988 -7.04 -40.62 29.28
N GLY A 989 -7.37 -41.44 30.28
CA GLY A 989 -7.08 -42.89 30.30
C GLY A 989 -7.59 -43.66 29.07
N PRO A 990 -8.86 -43.51 28.66
CA PRO A 990 -9.40 -44.15 27.45
C PRO A 990 -8.76 -43.68 26.13
N ALA A 991 -8.14 -42.51 26.09
CA ALA A 991 -7.52 -41.96 24.86
C ALA A 991 -6.17 -42.64 24.48
N VAL A 992 -5.70 -43.56 25.32
CA VAL A 992 -4.42 -44.28 25.22
C VAL A 992 -4.59 -45.67 24.58
N GLN A 993 -5.74 -46.35 24.74
CA GLN A 993 -6.09 -47.63 24.10
C GLN A 993 -7.63 -47.76 23.89
N GLY A 994 -8.05 -48.34 22.75
CA GLY A 994 -9.45 -48.39 22.30
C GLY A 994 -10.41 -49.26 23.11
N GLU A 995 -9.93 -50.09 24.04
CA GLU A 995 -10.77 -50.91 24.93
C GLU A 995 -10.22 -50.87 26.36
N ALA A 996 -10.66 -49.90 27.17
CA ALA A 996 -10.34 -49.83 28.59
C ALA A 996 -11.44 -50.53 29.42
N THR A 997 -11.09 -51.55 30.19
CA THR A 997 -12.02 -52.20 31.15
C THR A 997 -12.29 -51.26 32.34
N GLU A 998 -13.53 -51.20 32.86
CA GLU A 998 -13.89 -50.32 33.98
C GLU A 998 -12.95 -50.48 35.20
N ASP A 999 -12.53 -51.70 35.50
CA ASP A 999 -11.60 -52.03 36.59
C ASP A 999 -10.21 -51.36 36.42
N MET A 1000 -9.69 -51.28 35.19
CA MET A 1000 -8.39 -50.64 34.92
C MET A 1000 -8.48 -49.12 35.08
N THR A 1001 -9.59 -48.51 34.67
CA THR A 1001 -9.79 -47.07 34.87
C THR A 1001 -9.91 -46.70 36.35
N LYS A 1002 -10.47 -47.61 37.16
CA LYS A 1002 -10.54 -47.46 38.61
C LYS A 1002 -9.15 -47.61 39.25
N ALA A 1003 -8.38 -48.63 38.86
CA ALA A 1003 -7.01 -48.82 39.32
C ALA A 1003 -6.08 -47.64 38.97
N LEU A 1004 -6.26 -47.04 37.79
CA LEU A 1004 -5.52 -45.84 37.37
C LEU A 1004 -5.85 -44.61 38.24
N LYS A 1005 -7.13 -44.42 38.61
CA LYS A 1005 -7.58 -43.30 39.48
C LYS A 1005 -7.11 -43.42 40.92
N GLU A 1006 -6.85 -44.64 41.39
CA GLU A 1006 -6.43 -44.95 42.76
C GLU A 1006 -4.90 -45.05 42.92
N ASP A 1007 -4.11 -44.78 41.86
CA ASP A 1007 -2.63 -44.79 41.91
C ASP A 1007 -2.07 -43.59 42.71
N GLU A 1008 -1.76 -43.84 43.98
CA GLU A 1008 -1.20 -42.84 44.90
C GLU A 1008 0.22 -42.39 44.51
N ALA A 1009 1.03 -43.24 43.86
CA ALA A 1009 2.38 -42.87 43.42
C ALA A 1009 2.32 -41.86 42.26
N LEU A 1010 1.37 -42.07 41.33
CA LEU A 1010 1.13 -41.14 40.23
C LEU A 1010 0.56 -39.79 40.72
N LYS A 1011 -0.34 -39.82 41.70
CA LYS A 1011 -0.89 -38.62 42.34
C LYS A 1011 0.20 -37.80 43.02
N GLU A 1012 1.05 -38.44 43.83
CA GLU A 1012 2.11 -37.74 44.57
C GLU A 1012 3.13 -37.10 43.62
N LEU A 1013 3.46 -37.79 42.53
CA LEU A 1013 4.34 -37.26 41.48
C LEU A 1013 3.78 -35.96 40.87
N HIS A 1014 2.51 -35.95 40.44
CA HIS A 1014 1.90 -34.77 39.83
C HIS A 1014 1.68 -33.64 40.85
N SER A 1015 1.32 -33.99 42.09
CA SER A 1015 1.19 -33.04 43.19
C SER A 1015 2.50 -32.31 43.46
N GLN A 1016 3.61 -33.05 43.57
CA GLN A 1016 4.94 -32.47 43.80
C GLN A 1016 5.34 -31.50 42.68
N VAL A 1017 5.17 -31.89 41.40
CA VAL A 1017 5.53 -31.04 40.26
C VAL A 1017 4.63 -29.80 40.17
N ALA A 1018 3.31 -29.95 40.32
CA ALA A 1018 2.38 -28.85 40.21
C ALA A 1018 2.57 -27.81 41.33
N LEU A 1019 2.75 -28.25 42.58
CA LEU A 1019 3.03 -27.38 43.72
C LEU A 1019 4.42 -26.71 43.60
N SER A 1020 5.42 -27.43 43.10
CA SER A 1020 6.74 -26.83 42.82
C SER A 1020 6.66 -25.71 41.77
N CYS A 1021 5.82 -25.87 40.74
CA CYS A 1021 5.57 -24.82 39.76
C CYS A 1021 4.84 -23.62 40.39
N LEU A 1022 3.83 -23.85 41.24
CA LEU A 1022 3.11 -22.79 41.96
C LEU A 1022 4.06 -21.93 42.82
N ILE A 1023 4.94 -22.59 43.59
CA ILE A 1023 5.96 -21.92 44.41
C ILE A 1023 6.95 -21.14 43.53
N SER A 1024 7.43 -21.75 42.45
CA SER A 1024 8.39 -21.12 41.53
C SER A 1024 7.84 -19.87 40.85
N LEU A 1025 6.52 -19.79 40.64
CA LEU A 1025 5.83 -18.61 40.12
C LEU A 1025 5.44 -17.60 41.22
N GLY A 1026 5.88 -17.79 42.47
CA GLY A 1026 5.63 -16.89 43.60
C GLY A 1026 4.15 -16.79 44.02
N ALA A 1027 3.33 -17.79 43.67
CA ALA A 1027 1.90 -17.82 43.91
C ALA A 1027 1.54 -18.66 45.16
N GLU A 1028 2.36 -18.61 46.22
CA GLU A 1028 2.12 -19.33 47.48
C GLU A 1028 0.96 -18.71 48.27
N SER A 1029 0.93 -17.37 48.36
CA SER A 1029 -0.25 -16.59 48.73
C SER A 1029 -1.04 -16.25 47.46
N ALA A 1030 -2.37 -16.20 47.55
CA ALA A 1030 -3.21 -15.76 46.44
C ALA A 1030 -2.66 -14.44 45.86
N PHE A 1031 -2.69 -14.33 44.53
CA PHE A 1031 -2.11 -13.18 43.81
C PHE A 1031 -2.53 -11.87 44.47
N THR A 1032 -1.56 -11.03 44.84
CA THR A 1032 -1.81 -9.88 45.73
C THR A 1032 -2.00 -8.57 44.97
N SER A 1033 -1.54 -8.49 43.73
CA SER A 1033 -1.72 -7.29 42.89
C SER A 1033 -2.05 -7.63 41.43
N PRO A 1034 -2.91 -6.82 40.79
CA PRO A 1034 -3.14 -6.87 39.33
C PRO A 1034 -1.86 -6.77 38.51
N SER A 1035 -0.91 -5.94 38.95
CA SER A 1035 0.40 -5.77 38.30
C SER A 1035 1.26 -7.03 38.36
N TYR A 1036 1.11 -7.85 39.39
CA TYR A 1036 1.77 -9.14 39.49
C TYR A 1036 1.17 -10.13 38.48
N VAL A 1037 -0.16 -10.19 38.39
CA VAL A 1037 -0.88 -11.04 37.44
C VAL A 1037 -0.52 -10.68 36.00
N TYR A 1038 -0.47 -9.39 35.67
CA TYR A 1038 -0.06 -8.91 34.36
C TYR A 1038 1.38 -9.30 34.00
N ARG A 1039 2.35 -9.04 34.88
CA ARG A 1039 3.76 -9.42 34.64
C ARG A 1039 3.93 -10.92 34.46
N LEU A 1040 3.26 -11.72 35.29
CA LEU A 1040 3.26 -13.17 35.16
C LEU A 1040 2.63 -13.63 33.83
N TYR A 1041 1.56 -12.99 33.36
CA TYR A 1041 0.96 -13.26 32.05
C TYR A 1041 1.95 -12.98 30.89
N CYS A 1042 2.71 -11.89 31.01
CA CYS A 1042 3.78 -11.51 30.08
C CYS A 1042 5.00 -12.44 30.15
N GLY A 1043 5.09 -13.31 31.16
CA GLY A 1043 6.25 -14.15 31.41
C GLY A 1043 7.42 -13.43 32.11
N ASP A 1044 7.19 -12.23 32.64
CA ASP A 1044 8.11 -11.52 33.53
C ASP A 1044 7.87 -11.97 34.98
N VAL A 1045 8.43 -13.13 35.32
CA VAL A 1045 8.26 -13.73 36.65
C VAL A 1045 9.27 -13.13 37.63
N PRO A 1046 8.83 -12.56 38.77
CA PRO A 1046 9.75 -12.11 39.81
C PRO A 1046 10.64 -13.25 40.32
N TRP A 1047 11.88 -12.93 40.69
CA TRP A 1047 12.83 -13.97 41.12
C TRP A 1047 12.36 -14.67 42.40
N THR A 1048 12.35 -16.00 42.36
CA THR A 1048 12.07 -16.91 43.49
C THR A 1048 13.12 -18.02 43.51
N GLU A 1049 13.29 -18.71 44.66
CA GLU A 1049 14.24 -19.82 44.81
C GLU A 1049 14.01 -20.97 43.80
N GLY A 1050 12.77 -21.17 43.34
CA GLY A 1050 12.41 -22.21 42.37
C GLY A 1050 12.46 -21.79 40.90
N LEU A 1051 12.59 -20.48 40.61
CA LEU A 1051 12.52 -19.96 39.24
C LEU A 1051 13.67 -20.45 38.35
N ASP A 1052 14.88 -20.58 38.91
CA ASP A 1052 16.05 -21.08 38.18
C ASP A 1052 15.86 -22.55 37.75
N TRP A 1053 15.22 -23.36 38.60
CA TRP A 1053 14.84 -24.72 38.26
C TRP A 1053 13.76 -24.76 37.17
N LEU A 1054 12.71 -23.96 37.30
CA LEU A 1054 11.62 -23.92 36.32
C LEU A 1054 12.13 -23.42 34.94
N SER A 1055 12.94 -22.36 34.93
CA SER A 1055 13.51 -21.78 33.71
C SER A 1055 14.57 -22.67 33.04
N SER A 1056 15.23 -23.55 33.80
CA SER A 1056 16.16 -24.56 33.23
C SER A 1056 15.47 -25.54 32.28
N SER A 1057 14.17 -25.78 32.48
CA SER A 1057 13.33 -26.62 31.63
C SER A 1057 12.38 -25.78 30.79
N LYS A 1058 12.78 -25.47 29.56
CA LYS A 1058 11.97 -24.67 28.62
C LYS A 1058 10.56 -25.23 28.42
N GLU A 1059 10.41 -26.56 28.36
CA GLU A 1059 9.10 -27.22 28.20
C GLU A 1059 8.20 -27.02 29.42
N LEU A 1060 8.72 -27.24 30.63
CA LEU A 1060 7.94 -27.11 31.86
C LEU A 1060 7.57 -25.64 32.11
N TYR A 1061 8.49 -24.70 31.86
CA TYR A 1061 8.22 -23.27 31.95
C TYR A 1061 7.09 -22.86 30.99
N GLN A 1062 7.12 -23.34 29.73
CA GLN A 1062 6.06 -23.06 28.75
C GLN A 1062 4.71 -23.66 29.18
N LEU A 1063 4.68 -24.88 29.73
CA LEU A 1063 3.45 -25.48 30.25
C LEU A 1063 2.90 -24.72 31.45
N ALA A 1064 3.76 -24.28 32.37
CA ALA A 1064 3.38 -23.48 33.54
C ALA A 1064 2.82 -22.11 33.12
N LEU A 1065 3.50 -21.41 32.20
CA LEU A 1065 3.02 -20.14 31.67
C LEU A 1065 1.70 -20.29 30.91
N ARG A 1066 1.56 -21.36 30.11
CA ARG A 1066 0.31 -21.67 29.41
C ARG A 1066 -0.84 -21.98 30.37
N ALA A 1067 -0.57 -22.75 31.43
CA ALA A 1067 -1.53 -23.04 32.49
C ALA A 1067 -2.03 -21.75 33.15
N PHE A 1068 -1.10 -20.82 33.44
CA PHE A 1068 -1.45 -19.52 33.98
C PHE A 1068 -2.33 -18.70 33.02
N ARG A 1069 -1.97 -18.63 31.74
CA ARG A 1069 -2.77 -17.95 30.71
C ARG A 1069 -4.17 -18.56 30.56
N PHE A 1070 -4.29 -19.89 30.60
CA PHE A 1070 -5.58 -20.60 30.58
C PHE A 1070 -6.41 -20.26 31.83
N SER A 1071 -5.81 -20.28 33.01
CA SER A 1071 -6.49 -19.93 34.25
C SER A 1071 -6.98 -18.49 34.27
N PHE A 1072 -6.21 -17.56 33.68
CA PHE A 1072 -6.62 -16.17 33.56
C PHE A 1072 -7.78 -16.00 32.58
N LYS A 1073 -7.76 -16.69 31.43
CA LYS A 1073 -8.88 -16.69 30.49
C LYS A 1073 -10.13 -17.32 31.11
N LEU A 1074 -9.97 -18.39 31.88
CA LEU A 1074 -11.07 -19.02 32.62
C LEU A 1074 -11.67 -18.06 33.65
N LEU A 1075 -10.84 -17.32 34.38
CA LEU A 1075 -11.30 -16.27 35.29
C LEU A 1075 -12.12 -15.22 34.56
N PHE A 1076 -11.62 -14.74 33.41
CA PHE A 1076 -12.31 -13.77 32.57
C PHE A 1076 -13.68 -14.29 32.09
N ASP A 1077 -13.75 -15.54 31.64
CA ASP A 1077 -14.99 -16.16 31.18
C ASP A 1077 -15.97 -16.39 32.33
N GLN A 1078 -15.50 -16.84 33.49
CA GLN A 1078 -16.37 -17.04 34.65
C GLN A 1078 -16.92 -15.73 35.20
N ALA A 1079 -16.15 -14.64 35.12
CA ALA A 1079 -16.61 -13.31 35.48
C ALA A 1079 -17.66 -12.78 34.49
N SER A 1080 -17.57 -13.17 33.22
CA SER A 1080 -18.44 -12.68 32.14
C SER A 1080 -19.71 -13.53 31.94
N LEU A 1081 -19.59 -14.85 32.04
CA LEU A 1081 -20.62 -15.85 31.71
C LEU A 1081 -21.22 -16.53 32.95
N GLY A 1082 -20.57 -16.41 34.12
CA GLY A 1082 -20.96 -17.09 35.36
C GLY A 1082 -20.00 -18.22 35.75
N PRO A 1083 -20.05 -18.71 37.00
CA PRO A 1083 -19.18 -19.79 37.48
C PRO A 1083 -19.48 -21.12 36.77
N MET A 1084 -18.44 -21.95 36.61
CA MET A 1084 -18.59 -23.31 36.08
C MET A 1084 -19.40 -24.18 37.06
N GLU A 1085 -20.43 -24.87 36.55
CA GLU A 1085 -21.35 -25.66 37.36
C GLU A 1085 -20.86 -27.10 37.56
N SER A 1086 -20.04 -27.63 36.65
CA SER A 1086 -19.57 -29.03 36.67
C SER A 1086 -18.09 -29.21 36.28
N PRO A 1087 -17.42 -30.29 36.74
CA PRO A 1087 -16.07 -30.62 36.29
C PRO A 1087 -16.04 -31.01 34.80
N GLU A 1088 -17.11 -31.58 34.25
CA GLU A 1088 -17.29 -31.80 32.82
C GLU A 1088 -17.16 -30.51 32.01
N GLU A 1089 -17.86 -29.45 32.46
CA GLU A 1089 -17.82 -28.14 31.80
C GLU A 1089 -16.39 -27.60 31.77
N LEU A 1090 -15.70 -27.59 32.92
CA LEU A 1090 -14.30 -27.16 33.00
C LEU A 1090 -13.37 -27.95 32.06
N PHE A 1091 -13.55 -29.27 31.97
CA PHE A 1091 -12.72 -30.10 31.09
C PHE A 1091 -12.96 -29.76 29.62
N SER A 1092 -14.23 -29.59 29.25
CA SER A 1092 -14.62 -29.19 27.89
C SER A 1092 -14.10 -27.80 27.52
N THR A 1093 -14.12 -26.85 28.45
CA THR A 1093 -13.58 -25.49 28.25
C THR A 1093 -12.06 -25.52 28.03
N LEU A 1094 -11.31 -26.34 28.79
CA LEU A 1094 -9.86 -26.47 28.59
C LEU A 1094 -9.52 -27.16 27.27
N GLU A 1095 -10.33 -28.13 26.83
CA GLU A 1095 -10.22 -28.71 25.48
C GLU A 1095 -10.49 -27.67 24.38
N GLU A 1096 -11.50 -26.82 24.57
CA GLU A 1096 -11.80 -25.72 23.65
C GLU A 1096 -10.67 -24.70 23.58
N TYR A 1097 -10.13 -24.25 24.73
CA TYR A 1097 -9.00 -23.31 24.75
C TYR A 1097 -7.79 -23.84 24.00
N GLU A 1098 -7.53 -25.13 24.09
CA GLU A 1098 -6.42 -25.75 23.40
C GLU A 1098 -6.65 -25.83 21.88
N ARG A 1099 -7.86 -26.20 21.46
CA ARG A 1099 -8.22 -26.41 20.06
C ARG A 1099 -8.48 -25.09 19.31
N ASP A 1100 -9.33 -24.24 19.88
CA ASP A 1100 -9.96 -23.11 19.18
C ASP A 1100 -9.41 -21.75 19.59
N TRP A 1101 -8.68 -21.64 20.72
CA TRP A 1101 -8.14 -20.37 21.23
C TRP A 1101 -6.61 -20.25 21.15
N TYR A 1102 -6.08 -19.09 20.74
CA TYR A 1102 -4.71 -18.69 21.07
C TYR A 1102 -4.74 -17.73 22.26
N ILE A 1103 -4.03 -18.05 23.34
CA ILE A 1103 -4.00 -17.24 24.56
C ILE A 1103 -2.53 -16.87 24.83
N GLY A 1104 -2.19 -15.60 24.65
CA GLY A 1104 -0.81 -15.12 24.71
C GLY A 1104 -0.70 -13.63 24.43
N LEU A 1105 0.51 -13.16 24.13
CA LEU A 1105 0.77 -11.74 23.88
C LEU A 1105 0.60 -11.41 22.40
N VAL A 1106 0.15 -10.19 22.10
CA VAL A 1106 0.04 -9.67 20.72
C VAL A 1106 1.41 -9.61 20.04
N THR A 1107 2.47 -9.34 20.81
CA THR A 1107 3.85 -9.25 20.32
C THR A 1107 4.50 -10.61 20.03
N GLU A 1108 3.89 -11.73 20.44
CA GLU A 1108 4.42 -13.06 20.18
C GLU A 1108 4.23 -13.48 18.71
N LYS A 1109 5.20 -14.23 18.17
CA LYS A 1109 5.07 -14.83 16.83
C LYS A 1109 3.89 -15.78 16.73
N GLY A 1110 3.59 -16.53 17.80
CA GLY A 1110 2.46 -17.45 17.84
C GLY A 1110 1.10 -16.77 17.65
N TRP A 1111 0.96 -15.50 18.05
CA TRP A 1111 -0.24 -14.71 17.81
C TRP A 1111 -0.42 -14.43 16.32
N HIS A 1112 0.63 -13.95 15.66
CA HIS A 1112 0.66 -13.67 14.23
C HIS A 1112 0.41 -14.93 13.40
N ASP A 1113 1.08 -16.03 13.74
CA ASP A 1113 0.91 -17.33 13.08
C ASP A 1113 -0.53 -17.83 13.24
N SER A 1114 -1.15 -17.65 14.42
CA SER A 1114 -2.53 -18.06 14.68
C SER A 1114 -3.55 -17.26 13.87
N ILE A 1115 -3.30 -15.97 13.64
CA ILE A 1115 -4.14 -15.12 12.78
C ILE A 1115 -4.08 -15.63 11.33
N LEU A 1116 -2.88 -15.90 10.81
CA LEU A 1116 -2.72 -16.40 9.44
C LEU A 1116 -3.26 -17.82 9.26
N GLN A 1117 -3.25 -18.62 10.31
CA GLN A 1117 -3.88 -19.95 10.34
C GLN A 1117 -5.40 -19.90 10.56
N GLU A 1118 -6.00 -18.70 10.63
CA GLU A 1118 -7.44 -18.50 10.82
C GLU A 1118 -7.99 -19.21 12.08
N LYS A 1119 -7.23 -19.18 13.19
CA LYS A 1119 -7.68 -19.75 14.47
C LYS A 1119 -8.97 -19.05 14.94
N PRO A 1120 -10.03 -19.76 15.38
CA PRO A 1120 -11.33 -19.15 15.64
C PRO A 1120 -11.31 -17.99 16.64
N PHE A 1121 -10.53 -18.13 17.73
CA PHE A 1121 -10.49 -17.13 18.78
C PHE A 1121 -9.07 -16.83 19.25
N LEU A 1122 -8.82 -15.58 19.65
CA LEU A 1122 -7.57 -15.18 20.30
C LEU A 1122 -7.86 -14.30 21.52
N PHE A 1123 -7.02 -14.41 22.55
CA PHE A 1123 -7.11 -13.60 23.76
C PHE A 1123 -5.74 -13.09 24.20
N SER A 1124 -5.63 -11.79 24.46
CA SER A 1124 -4.47 -11.16 25.07
C SER A 1124 -4.87 -10.24 26.22
N LEU A 1125 -4.03 -10.20 27.24
CA LEU A 1125 -4.11 -9.22 28.33
C LEU A 1125 -3.18 -8.04 28.04
N GLY A 1126 -3.66 -6.82 28.28
CA GLY A 1126 -2.92 -5.56 28.11
C GLY A 1126 -3.08 -4.63 29.30
N GLN A 1127 -2.29 -3.56 29.31
CA GLN A 1127 -2.29 -2.51 30.31
C GLN A 1127 -2.25 -1.14 29.63
N ASP A 1128 -3.27 -0.32 29.89
CA ASP A 1128 -3.30 1.10 29.57
C ASP A 1128 -2.52 1.87 30.63
N LEU A 1129 -1.35 2.40 30.26
CA LEU A 1129 -0.48 3.15 31.19
C LEU A 1129 -1.04 4.55 31.49
N ALA A 1130 -1.71 5.18 30.54
CA ALA A 1130 -2.29 6.51 30.71
C ALA A 1130 -3.46 6.49 31.70
N MET A 1131 -4.32 5.46 31.59
CA MET A 1131 -5.47 5.29 32.48
C MET A 1131 -5.17 4.43 33.71
N GLY A 1132 -4.02 3.74 33.73
CA GLY A 1132 -3.65 2.80 34.80
C GLY A 1132 -4.58 1.57 34.87
N THR A 1133 -5.23 1.19 33.76
CA THR A 1133 -6.23 0.10 33.72
C THR A 1133 -5.74 -1.10 32.92
N TYR A 1134 -6.22 -2.30 33.27
CA TYR A 1134 -5.93 -3.51 32.50
C TYR A 1134 -7.05 -3.79 31.51
N THR A 1135 -6.70 -4.26 30.33
CA THR A 1135 -7.64 -4.54 29.24
C THR A 1135 -7.50 -5.96 28.72
N GLY A 1136 -8.63 -6.62 28.45
CA GLY A 1136 -8.68 -7.91 27.77
C GLY A 1136 -9.06 -7.69 26.31
N ARG A 1137 -8.22 -8.13 25.38
CA ARG A 1137 -8.48 -8.11 23.93
C ARG A 1137 -8.91 -9.49 23.47
N VAL A 1138 -10.15 -9.61 22.97
CA VAL A 1138 -10.71 -10.83 22.40
C VAL A 1138 -10.86 -10.63 20.89
N LEU A 1139 -10.26 -11.52 20.11
CA LEU A 1139 -10.50 -11.60 18.68
C LEU A 1139 -11.37 -12.81 18.35
N SER A 1140 -12.39 -12.62 17.51
CA SER A 1140 -13.24 -13.70 17.00
C SER A 1140 -13.31 -13.70 15.48
N LEU A 1141 -12.99 -14.84 14.86
CA LEU A 1141 -13.05 -15.01 13.41
C LEU A 1141 -14.49 -15.31 12.98
N GLN A 1142 -15.10 -14.38 12.24
CA GLN A 1142 -16.48 -14.52 11.80
C GLN A 1142 -16.69 -13.89 10.40
N ASP A 1143 -17.75 -14.32 9.72
CA ASP A 1143 -18.21 -13.66 8.50
C ASP A 1143 -18.82 -12.31 8.87
N GLN A 1144 -18.27 -11.21 8.35
CA GLN A 1144 -18.82 -9.86 8.56
C GLN A 1144 -19.03 -9.14 7.23
N LEU A 1145 -19.93 -8.16 7.22
CA LEU A 1145 -20.22 -7.35 6.04
C LEU A 1145 -19.23 -6.18 5.98
N VAL A 1146 -18.34 -6.21 4.99
CA VAL A 1146 -17.49 -5.08 4.61
C VAL A 1146 -18.28 -4.21 3.66
N GLN A 1147 -18.58 -2.98 4.06
CA GLN A 1147 -19.28 -2.01 3.23
C GLN A 1147 -18.30 -1.40 2.24
N VAL A 1148 -18.61 -1.46 0.94
CA VAL A 1148 -17.72 -1.00 -0.13
C VAL A 1148 -18.37 0.14 -0.91
N GLY A 1149 -17.63 1.23 -1.05
CA GLY A 1149 -18.01 2.38 -1.88
C GLY A 1149 -16.93 2.71 -2.91
N ARG A 1150 -17.36 3.24 -4.07
CA ARG A 1150 -16.47 3.73 -5.12
C ARG A 1150 -16.07 5.17 -4.81
N LEU A 1151 -14.79 5.47 -4.97
CA LEU A 1151 -14.25 6.82 -4.85
C LEU A 1151 -14.25 7.53 -6.20
N ASN A 1152 -14.38 8.85 -6.16
CA ASN A 1152 -14.13 9.69 -7.34
C ASN A 1152 -12.64 9.61 -7.70
N GLY A 1153 -12.33 8.86 -8.76
CA GLY A 1153 -10.95 8.64 -9.20
C GLY A 1153 -10.19 9.94 -9.53
N GLU A 1154 -10.87 11.00 -9.98
CA GLU A 1154 -10.21 12.28 -10.24
C GLU A 1154 -9.82 13.01 -8.94
N GLY A 1155 -10.61 12.87 -7.88
CA GLY A 1155 -10.24 13.36 -6.56
C GLY A 1155 -8.97 12.68 -6.02
N VAL A 1156 -8.89 11.36 -6.18
CA VAL A 1156 -7.71 10.57 -5.79
C VAL A 1156 -6.48 10.98 -6.61
N ARG A 1157 -6.61 10.97 -7.94
CA ARG A 1157 -5.51 11.34 -8.85
C ARG A 1157 -5.05 12.78 -8.63
N GLY A 1158 -5.96 13.71 -8.37
CA GLY A 1158 -5.65 15.10 -8.06
C GLY A 1158 -4.87 15.25 -6.76
N GLN A 1159 -5.34 14.64 -5.67
CA GLN A 1159 -4.67 14.69 -4.37
C GLN A 1159 -3.28 14.01 -4.41
N TRP A 1160 -3.18 12.83 -5.02
CA TRP A 1160 -1.89 12.14 -5.20
C TRP A 1160 -0.91 12.89 -6.09
N ALA A 1161 -1.39 13.67 -7.06
CA ALA A 1161 -0.50 14.53 -7.86
C ALA A 1161 0.03 15.69 -7.01
N ASN A 1162 -0.80 16.24 -6.12
CA ASN A 1162 -0.42 17.36 -5.26
C ASN A 1162 0.63 16.98 -4.21
N LEU A 1163 0.70 15.71 -3.78
CA LEU A 1163 1.64 15.24 -2.75
C LEU A 1163 3.10 15.55 -3.08
N SER A 1164 3.50 15.32 -4.33
CA SER A 1164 4.87 15.60 -4.78
C SER A 1164 5.22 17.11 -4.72
N TRP A 1165 4.25 17.95 -5.07
CA TRP A 1165 4.39 19.40 -5.00
C TRP A 1165 4.43 19.89 -3.55
N GLU A 1166 3.55 19.35 -2.69
CA GLU A 1166 3.57 19.63 -1.25
C GLU A 1166 4.89 19.19 -0.62
N LEU A 1167 5.44 18.04 -1.04
CA LEU A 1167 6.75 17.56 -0.61
C LEU A 1167 7.88 18.53 -0.99
N LEU A 1168 7.86 19.06 -2.20
CA LEU A 1168 9.00 19.82 -2.73
C LEU A 1168 8.95 21.31 -2.38
N TYR A 1169 7.77 21.88 -2.14
CA TYR A 1169 7.59 23.32 -1.94
C TYR A 1169 6.95 23.69 -0.61
N ALA A 1170 6.48 22.71 0.19
CA ALA A 1170 5.72 22.98 1.41
C ALA A 1170 6.00 22.03 2.61
N THR A 1171 7.02 21.16 2.53
CA THR A 1171 7.44 20.32 3.66
C THR A 1171 8.07 21.10 4.79
N ASN A 1172 8.00 20.51 5.99
CA ASN A 1172 8.71 20.95 7.18
C ASN A 1172 10.01 20.12 7.32
N ASP A 1173 10.92 20.57 8.19
CA ASP A 1173 12.09 19.79 8.60
C ASP A 1173 11.71 18.62 9.54
N ASP A 1174 10.49 18.62 10.10
CA ASP A 1174 9.94 17.46 10.79
C ASP A 1174 9.65 16.33 9.80
N GLU A 1175 10.31 15.18 9.99
CA GLU A 1175 10.12 13.96 9.19
C GLU A 1175 8.68 13.40 9.27
N GLU A 1176 7.86 13.90 10.19
CA GLU A 1176 6.51 13.41 10.46
C GLU A 1176 5.42 14.32 9.89
N ARG A 1177 4.90 13.92 8.71
CA ARG A 1177 3.57 14.21 8.15
C ARG A 1177 3.44 15.46 7.25
N TYR A 1178 2.88 15.23 6.05
CA TYR A 1178 2.40 16.29 5.14
C TYR A 1178 1.36 17.17 5.84
N SER A 1179 1.24 18.44 5.41
CA SER A 1179 0.26 19.39 5.95
C SER A 1179 -1.14 18.77 6.07
N ILE A 1180 -1.56 18.44 7.30
CA ILE A 1180 -2.84 17.77 7.61
C ILE A 1180 -3.97 18.80 7.52
N GLN A 1181 -4.63 18.89 6.37
CA GLN A 1181 -5.88 19.60 6.22
C GLN A 1181 -6.99 18.57 5.97
N ALA A 1182 -7.83 18.33 6.98
CA ALA A 1182 -8.96 17.43 6.86
C ALA A 1182 -9.97 17.97 5.85
N HIS A 1183 -10.37 17.14 4.88
CA HIS A 1183 -11.45 17.45 3.96
C HIS A 1183 -12.44 16.29 3.95
N PRO A 1184 -13.45 16.29 4.84
CA PRO A 1184 -14.32 15.13 5.06
C PRO A 1184 -15.10 14.67 3.81
N PHE A 1185 -15.46 15.61 2.93
CA PHE A 1185 -16.16 15.29 1.68
C PHE A 1185 -15.25 14.67 0.61
N MET A 1186 -13.96 14.99 0.65
CA MET A 1186 -12.96 14.53 -0.31
C MET A 1186 -12.06 13.42 0.24
N LEU A 1187 -12.19 13.08 1.52
CA LEU A 1187 -11.40 12.07 2.23
C LEU A 1187 -9.89 12.26 2.00
N ARG A 1188 -9.41 13.50 2.17
CA ARG A 1188 -8.05 13.88 1.79
C ARG A 1188 -7.03 13.07 2.58
N ASN A 1189 -7.15 13.01 3.90
CA ASN A 1189 -6.14 12.34 4.72
C ASN A 1189 -6.13 10.83 4.48
N LEU A 1190 -7.30 10.20 4.37
CA LEU A 1190 -7.40 8.77 4.00
C LEU A 1190 -6.79 8.48 2.62
N THR A 1191 -6.98 9.39 1.66
CA THR A 1191 -6.41 9.25 0.32
C THR A 1191 -4.89 9.45 0.33
N VAL A 1192 -4.38 10.42 1.08
CA VAL A 1192 -2.93 10.65 1.25
C VAL A 1192 -2.27 9.43 1.87
N GLN A 1193 -2.85 8.88 2.93
CA GLN A 1193 -2.37 7.67 3.58
C GLN A 1193 -2.32 6.47 2.61
N ALA A 1194 -3.29 6.34 1.70
CA ALA A 1194 -3.34 5.28 0.71
C ALA A 1194 -2.31 5.39 -0.43
N ALA A 1195 -1.54 6.49 -0.52
CA ALA A 1195 -0.47 6.65 -1.52
C ALA A 1195 0.69 5.65 -1.29
N ASP A 1196 1.57 5.45 -2.28
CA ASP A 1196 2.75 4.59 -2.09
C ASP A 1196 3.84 5.33 -1.27
N PRO A 1197 4.59 4.64 -0.39
CA PRO A 1197 5.77 5.21 0.26
C PRO A 1197 6.79 5.72 -0.78
N PRO A 1198 7.54 6.81 -0.49
CA PRO A 1198 7.58 7.59 0.75
C PRO A 1198 6.50 8.69 0.87
N LEU A 1199 5.58 8.79 -0.09
CA LEU A 1199 4.55 9.84 -0.12
C LEU A 1199 3.32 9.50 0.72
N GLY A 1200 2.97 8.22 0.80
CA GLY A 1200 1.94 7.70 1.70
C GLY A 1200 2.53 6.73 2.72
N TYR A 1201 1.67 6.27 3.62
CA TYR A 1201 2.02 5.36 4.71
C TYR A 1201 0.94 4.28 4.90
N PRO A 1202 0.61 3.49 3.86
CA PRO A 1202 -0.31 2.37 4.02
C PRO A 1202 0.39 1.29 4.85
N ILE A 1203 -0.26 0.80 5.90
CA ILE A 1203 0.31 -0.21 6.79
C ILE A 1203 0.34 -1.62 6.19
N TYR A 1204 -0.41 -1.82 5.12
CA TYR A 1204 -0.39 -3.05 4.33
C TYR A 1204 -0.62 -2.70 2.86
N SER A 1205 0.07 -3.37 1.95
CA SER A 1205 -0.23 -3.36 0.52
C SER A 1205 0.03 -4.76 -0.02
N SER A 1206 -0.98 -5.37 -0.63
CA SER A 1206 -0.80 -6.65 -1.29
C SER A 1206 0.07 -6.47 -2.54
N THR A 1207 0.79 -7.51 -2.92
CA THR A 1207 1.26 -7.66 -4.30
C THR A 1207 0.06 -7.63 -5.26
N PRO A 1208 0.24 -7.41 -6.58
CA PRO A 1208 -0.84 -7.54 -7.54
C PRO A 1208 -1.57 -8.88 -7.39
N LEU A 1209 -2.85 -8.83 -7.00
CA LEU A 1209 -3.70 -10.01 -6.82
C LEU A 1209 -4.50 -10.23 -8.09
N HIS A 1210 -4.23 -11.35 -8.78
CA HIS A 1210 -4.92 -11.75 -9.99
C HIS A 1210 -6.03 -12.74 -9.66
N PHE A 1211 -7.27 -12.47 -10.09
CA PHE A 1211 -8.39 -13.42 -9.94
C PHE A 1211 -9.31 -13.48 -11.17
N PRO A 1212 -9.94 -14.65 -11.41
CA PRO A 1212 -10.84 -14.87 -12.55
C PRO A 1212 -12.22 -14.25 -12.29
N CYS A 1213 -12.78 -13.59 -13.29
CA CYS A 1213 -14.08 -12.89 -13.23
C CYS A 1213 -15.16 -13.53 -14.12
N LEU A 1214 -14.86 -14.65 -14.80
CA LEU A 1214 -15.81 -15.45 -15.60
C LEU A 1214 -16.65 -16.40 -14.75
#